data_AF-A0AAJ3V8U0-F1
#
_entry.id   AF-A0AAJ3V8U0-F1
#
_cell.length_a   1.000
_cell.length_b   1.000
_cell.length_c   1.000
_cell.angle_alpha   90.00
_cell.angle_beta   90.00
_cell.angle_gamma   90.00
#
_symmetry.space_group_name_H-M   'P 1'
#
loop_
_entity.id
_entity.type
_entity.pdbx_description
1 polymer ?
#
loop_
_entity_poly.entity_id
_entity_poly.type
_entity_poly.pdbx_seq_one_letter_code
_entity_poly.pdbx_strand_id
1 'polypeptide(L)'
;MEDDKKTKESTNMLDNKHFWAAFLNLARHNVYITVNHINKVLELKNKKDQDIIIDNDQDILAIKTHWEKVDGDLNKTERLRELMTKHFPFLETAIYTKNKEDKEEVKQEKQAKAQSFDSLKHCLFLFLEKLQEARNYYSHYKYSESTKEPMLEKELLKKMYNIFDDNIQLVIKDYQHNKDINPDEDFKHLDRTEEEFNYYFTRNKKGNITASGLLFFVSLFLEKKDAIWMQQKLRGFKDNRESKKKMTHEVFCRSRMLLPKLRLESTQTQDWILLDMLNELIRCPKSLYERLQGEDREKFKVPFDPADEDYDAEQEPFKNTLVRHQDRFPYFALRYFDYNEIFTNLRFQIDLGTYHFSIYKKLIGGQKEDRHLTHKLYGFERIQEFAKQNRPDEWKAIVKDLDTYETSNERYISETTPHYHLENQKIGIRFRNGNKEIWPSLETNGENNEKRKYKLDKQYQAEAFLSVHELLPMMFYYLLLKKEEPNNDKKNASIVEGFIKREIRDIYKLYDAFANGEINNIDDLEKYCEDKGIPKRHLPKQMVAILYDEHKDMVKEAKRKQKEMVKDTKKLLATLEKQTQGEIEDGGRNIRLLKSGEIARWLVNDMMRFQPVQKDNEGNPLNNSKANSTEYQMLQRSLALYNKEEKPTRYFRQVNLINSSNPHPFLKWTKWEECNNILSFYRSYLTKKIEFLNKLKPEDWEKNQYFLKLKEPKTNRETLVQGWKNGFNLPRGIFTEPIREWFKRHQNNSEEYEKVEALDRVGLVTKVIPLFFKEEYFKEDAQKEINNCVQPFYSFPYNVGNIHKPDEKDFLPSEERKKLWGDKKDKFKGYKAKVKSKKLTDKEKEEYRSYLEFQSWNKFERELRLVRNQDIVTWLLCTELIDKLKVEGLNVEELQKLRLKDIDTDTAKQEKNNILNRIMPMQLPVTVYEIDDSHKIVKDRPLHTVYIEETKTKLLKQGNFKALVKDRRLNGLFSFVDTSSEAELKDKPISKSVVEYELGEYQNARIETIKDMLLLEETLIKKYKTLPTNKFKKMLKGWLEGKDEADKARFQNDVKLLVAVRNAFSHNQYPMRNRIAFANINPFSLSSANTSEEKGLGIANQLKDKTKETIEKIIKIEKPIETKE
;
A
#
# COMPACT_ATOMS: atom_id res chain seq x y z
N MET A 1 -28.41 -45.35 6.73
CA MET A 1 -28.92 -46.35 5.76
C MET A 1 -30.05 -45.70 5.00
N GLU A 2 -30.12 -46.00 3.71
CA GLU A 2 -31.09 -45.53 2.71
C GLU A 2 -31.09 -44.04 2.37
N ASP A 3 -30.26 -43.68 1.38
CA ASP A 3 -30.83 -43.12 0.15
C ASP A 3 -29.88 -43.39 -1.03
N ASP A 4 -30.01 -44.61 -1.55
CA ASP A 4 -29.37 -45.09 -2.76
C ASP A 4 -30.30 -44.78 -3.94
N LYS A 5 -30.22 -43.56 -4.45
CA LYS A 5 -30.64 -43.24 -5.83
C LYS A 5 -29.60 -42.35 -6.49
N LYS A 6 -28.53 -43.01 -6.94
CA LYS A 6 -27.71 -42.59 -8.07
C LYS A 6 -28.62 -42.27 -9.26
N THR A 7 -28.99 -41.00 -9.44
CA THR A 7 -29.37 -40.49 -10.75
C THR A 7 -28.12 -40.44 -11.62
N LYS A 8 -28.07 -41.38 -12.57
CA LYS A 8 -27.20 -41.34 -13.74
C LYS A 8 -27.53 -40.08 -14.55
N GLU A 9 -26.71 -39.04 -14.38
CA GLU A 9 -26.43 -38.05 -15.43
C GLU A 9 -25.05 -37.45 -15.14
N SER A 10 -24.00 -38.15 -15.60
CA SER A 10 -22.64 -37.61 -15.61
C SER A 10 -22.49 -36.63 -16.78
N THR A 11 -22.99 -35.41 -16.66
CA THR A 11 -22.46 -34.30 -17.47
C THR A 11 -21.13 -33.89 -16.86
N ASN A 12 -20.05 -33.98 -17.64
CA ASN A 12 -18.72 -33.56 -17.20
C ASN A 12 -18.81 -32.06 -16.82
N MET A 13 -18.35 -31.65 -15.64
CA MET A 13 -18.41 -30.23 -15.23
C MET A 13 -17.69 -29.27 -16.20
N LEU A 14 -16.76 -29.79 -17.01
CA LEU A 14 -16.12 -29.05 -18.12
C LEU A 14 -17.05 -28.81 -19.31
N ASP A 15 -18.10 -29.61 -19.50
CA ASP A 15 -19.07 -29.46 -20.60
C ASP A 15 -20.06 -28.32 -20.31
N ASN A 16 -20.11 -27.83 -19.07
CA ASN A 16 -20.86 -26.64 -18.70
C ASN A 16 -20.13 -25.38 -19.20
N LYS A 17 -20.23 -25.13 -20.51
CA LYS A 17 -19.50 -24.03 -21.17
C LYS A 17 -19.89 -22.66 -20.65
N HIS A 18 -21.17 -22.44 -20.33
CA HIS A 18 -21.68 -21.14 -19.88
C HIS A 18 -21.08 -20.73 -18.53
N PHE A 19 -20.91 -21.68 -17.60
CA PHE A 19 -20.23 -21.43 -16.32
C PHE A 19 -18.80 -20.95 -16.53
N TRP A 20 -17.98 -21.71 -17.28
CA TRP A 20 -16.58 -21.34 -17.53
C TRP A 20 -16.46 -20.07 -18.35
N ALA A 21 -17.34 -19.86 -19.34
CA ALA A 21 -17.37 -18.64 -20.14
C ALA A 21 -17.57 -17.39 -19.28
N ALA A 22 -18.44 -17.42 -18.28
CA ALA A 22 -18.66 -16.27 -17.39
C ALA A 22 -17.36 -15.82 -16.70
N PHE A 23 -16.61 -16.77 -16.11
CA PHE A 23 -15.37 -16.48 -15.39
C PHE A 23 -14.17 -16.20 -16.31
N LEU A 24 -14.09 -16.86 -17.47
CA LEU A 24 -13.04 -16.59 -18.47
C LEU A 24 -13.21 -15.21 -19.11
N ASN A 25 -14.44 -14.75 -19.32
CA ASN A 25 -14.69 -13.38 -19.78
C ASN A 25 -14.31 -12.36 -18.69
N LEU A 26 -14.68 -12.60 -17.43
CA LEU A 26 -14.26 -11.78 -16.30
C LEU A 26 -12.73 -11.73 -16.15
N ALA A 27 -12.05 -12.87 -16.20
CA ALA A 27 -10.60 -12.98 -16.17
C ALA A 27 -9.94 -12.17 -17.30
N ARG A 28 -10.44 -12.28 -18.54
CA ARG A 28 -9.93 -11.46 -19.66
C ARG A 28 -10.15 -9.97 -19.42
N HIS A 29 -11.32 -9.59 -18.91
CA HIS A 29 -11.62 -8.19 -18.62
C HIS A 29 -10.71 -7.63 -17.52
N ASN A 30 -10.43 -8.41 -16.48
CA ASN A 30 -9.48 -8.04 -15.44
C ASN A 30 -8.07 -7.78 -16.00
N VAL A 31 -7.58 -8.64 -16.89
CA VAL A 31 -6.32 -8.43 -17.62
C VAL A 31 -6.38 -7.16 -18.46
N TYR A 32 -7.46 -6.95 -19.22
CA TYR A 32 -7.67 -5.76 -20.04
C TYR A 32 -7.55 -4.46 -19.25
N ILE A 33 -8.23 -4.38 -18.10
CA ILE A 33 -8.16 -3.23 -17.20
C ILE A 33 -6.72 -2.98 -16.75
N THR A 34 -6.05 -4.05 -16.33
CA THR A 34 -4.70 -4.00 -15.77
C THR A 34 -3.69 -3.56 -16.82
N VAL A 35 -3.76 -4.14 -18.02
CA VAL A 35 -2.91 -3.78 -19.15
C VAL A 35 -3.13 -2.34 -19.57
N ASN A 36 -4.37 -1.86 -19.67
CA ASN A 36 -4.63 -0.47 -20.04
C ASN A 36 -4.13 0.51 -18.98
N HIS A 37 -4.22 0.17 -17.70
CA HIS A 37 -3.56 0.94 -16.63
C HIS A 37 -2.05 0.98 -16.84
N ILE A 38 -1.42 -0.16 -17.08
CA ILE A 38 0.03 -0.24 -17.35
C ILE A 38 0.42 0.60 -18.57
N ASN A 39 -0.30 0.48 -19.69
CA ASN A 39 -0.03 1.24 -20.91
C ASN A 39 -0.18 2.75 -20.70
N LYS A 40 -1.21 3.18 -19.94
CA LYS A 40 -1.40 4.58 -19.56
C LYS A 40 -0.22 5.10 -18.72
N VAL A 41 0.18 4.33 -17.70
CA VAL A 41 1.32 4.66 -16.81
C VAL A 41 2.65 4.75 -17.57
N LEU A 42 2.79 4.02 -18.68
CA LEU A 42 3.99 4.02 -19.54
C LEU A 42 3.92 5.02 -20.70
N GLU A 43 2.78 5.71 -20.90
CA GLU A 43 2.50 6.54 -22.08
C GLU A 43 2.95 5.90 -23.38
N LEU A 44 2.50 4.67 -23.62
CA LEU A 44 2.72 4.04 -24.92
C LEU A 44 1.86 4.80 -25.93
N LYS A 45 2.47 5.46 -26.93
CA LYS A 45 1.76 6.21 -27.98
C LYS A 45 1.87 5.52 -29.34
N ASN A 46 0.83 5.64 -30.15
CA ASN A 46 0.80 5.14 -31.52
C ASN A 46 1.53 6.13 -32.46
N LYS A 47 1.62 5.82 -33.77
CA LYS A 47 2.31 6.68 -34.75
C LYS A 47 1.69 8.08 -34.94
N LYS A 48 0.49 8.31 -34.40
CA LYS A 48 -0.25 9.58 -34.44
C LYS A 48 -0.25 10.30 -33.09
N ASP A 49 0.67 9.96 -32.19
CA ASP A 49 0.78 10.50 -30.82
C ASP A 49 -0.45 10.30 -29.92
N GLN A 50 -1.34 9.36 -30.27
CA GLN A 50 -2.45 8.96 -29.40
C GLN A 50 -2.04 7.81 -28.49
N ASP A 51 -2.54 7.78 -27.28
CA ASP A 51 -2.29 6.68 -26.35
C ASP A 51 -2.67 5.32 -26.96
N ILE A 52 -1.78 4.34 -26.80
CA ILE A 52 -2.00 2.93 -27.11
C ILE A 52 -2.88 2.37 -26.00
N ILE A 53 -4.16 2.58 -26.19
CA ILE A 53 -5.19 1.94 -25.40
C ILE A 53 -5.67 0.75 -26.21
N ILE A 54 -5.79 -0.39 -25.55
CA ILE A 54 -6.50 -1.51 -26.17
C ILE A 54 -7.97 -1.12 -26.17
N ASP A 55 -8.53 -0.99 -27.37
CA ASP A 55 -9.90 -0.50 -27.52
C ASP A 55 -10.90 -1.53 -27.01
N ASN A 56 -10.60 -2.82 -27.19
CA ASN A 56 -11.49 -3.91 -26.84
C ASN A 56 -10.74 -5.06 -26.15
N ASP A 57 -11.37 -5.67 -25.14
CA ASP A 57 -10.83 -6.83 -24.44
C ASP A 57 -10.54 -8.03 -25.36
N GLN A 58 -11.14 -8.10 -26.55
CA GLN A 58 -10.86 -9.13 -27.56
C GLN A 58 -9.43 -9.04 -28.12
N ASP A 59 -8.84 -7.84 -28.11
CA ASP A 59 -7.54 -7.53 -28.72
C ASP A 59 -6.40 -7.55 -27.69
N ILE A 60 -6.59 -8.22 -26.55
CA ILE A 60 -5.64 -8.25 -25.44
C ILE A 60 -4.23 -8.73 -25.86
N LEU A 61 -4.13 -9.60 -26.86
CA LEU A 61 -2.85 -10.10 -27.37
C LEU A 61 -2.08 -9.07 -28.21
N ALA A 62 -2.69 -7.96 -28.62
CA ALA A 62 -2.00 -6.85 -29.28
C ALA A 62 -0.88 -6.26 -28.39
N ILE A 63 -0.93 -6.49 -27.06
CA ILE A 63 0.16 -6.12 -26.15
C ILE A 63 1.52 -6.66 -26.57
N LYS A 64 1.57 -7.82 -27.25
CA LYS A 64 2.84 -8.40 -27.70
C LYS A 64 3.59 -7.41 -28.56
N THR A 65 2.93 -6.91 -29.59
CA THR A 65 3.46 -5.88 -30.50
C THR A 65 3.60 -4.51 -29.83
N HIS A 66 2.73 -4.17 -28.88
CA HIS A 66 2.83 -2.87 -28.20
C HIS A 66 4.02 -2.81 -27.24
N TRP A 67 4.29 -3.88 -26.50
CA TRP A 67 5.38 -3.93 -25.53
C TRP A 67 6.74 -4.21 -26.19
N GLU A 68 6.78 -4.74 -27.41
CA GLU A 68 8.01 -4.72 -28.24
C GLU A 68 8.51 -3.28 -28.48
N LYS A 69 7.61 -2.28 -28.52
CA LYS A 69 8.01 -0.87 -28.68
C LYS A 69 8.70 -0.28 -27.44
N VAL A 70 8.65 -0.99 -26.32
CA VAL A 70 9.37 -0.62 -25.10
C VAL A 70 10.84 -1.05 -25.20
N ASP A 71 11.13 -2.07 -26.01
CA ASP A 71 12.48 -2.59 -26.19
C ASP A 71 13.40 -1.48 -26.75
N GLY A 72 14.47 -1.16 -26.02
CA GLY A 72 15.42 -0.09 -26.36
C GLY A 72 15.25 1.21 -25.56
N ASP A 73 14.14 1.40 -24.85
CA ASP A 73 13.97 2.46 -23.83
C ASP A 73 14.15 1.85 -22.44
N LEU A 74 15.30 2.15 -21.82
CA LEU A 74 15.68 1.60 -20.53
C LEU A 74 14.69 2.00 -19.40
N ASN A 75 14.14 3.21 -19.46
CA ASN A 75 13.17 3.71 -18.48
C ASN A 75 11.87 2.92 -18.54
N LYS A 76 11.30 2.80 -19.74
CA LYS A 76 10.04 2.10 -19.94
C LYS A 76 10.19 0.59 -19.70
N THR A 77 11.32 -0.01 -20.09
CA THR A 77 11.59 -1.45 -19.89
C THR A 77 11.62 -1.81 -18.41
N GLU A 78 12.37 -1.04 -17.62
CA GLU A 78 12.52 -1.28 -16.18
C GLU A 78 11.18 -1.09 -15.45
N ARG A 79 10.46 -0.01 -15.79
CA ARG A 79 9.15 0.30 -15.21
C ARG A 79 8.10 -0.75 -15.57
N LEU A 80 8.09 -1.24 -16.82
CA LEU A 80 7.19 -2.31 -17.23
C LEU A 80 7.48 -3.61 -16.46
N ARG A 81 8.76 -3.97 -16.27
CA ARG A 81 9.15 -5.12 -15.41
C ARG A 81 8.57 -5.00 -13.99
N GLU A 82 8.70 -3.82 -13.38
CA GLU A 82 8.15 -3.57 -12.04
C GLU A 82 6.61 -3.68 -12.01
N LEU A 83 5.93 -3.11 -13.01
CA LEU A 83 4.47 -3.18 -13.11
C LEU A 83 3.97 -4.61 -13.35
N MET A 84 4.68 -5.41 -14.16
CA MET A 84 4.36 -6.82 -14.38
C MET A 84 4.47 -7.64 -13.10
N THR A 85 5.57 -7.49 -12.36
CA THR A 85 5.77 -8.21 -11.08
C THR A 85 4.81 -7.74 -9.98
N LYS A 86 4.39 -6.47 -10.01
CA LYS A 86 3.36 -5.93 -9.12
C LYS A 86 1.98 -6.50 -9.42
N HIS A 87 1.53 -6.42 -10.68
CA HIS A 87 0.15 -6.76 -11.06
C HIS A 87 -0.05 -8.26 -11.32
N PHE A 88 1.02 -9.00 -11.63
CA PHE A 88 1.01 -10.44 -11.85
C PHE A 88 2.09 -11.13 -10.97
N PRO A 89 1.91 -11.13 -9.63
CA PRO A 89 2.95 -11.58 -8.70
C PRO A 89 3.32 -13.06 -8.84
N PHE A 90 2.45 -13.88 -9.45
CA PHE A 90 2.72 -15.30 -9.69
C PHE A 90 3.77 -15.57 -10.78
N LEU A 91 4.16 -14.56 -11.59
CA LEU A 91 5.08 -14.77 -12.72
C LEU A 91 6.49 -15.18 -12.31
N GLU A 92 7.05 -14.57 -11.26
CA GLU A 92 8.41 -14.89 -10.79
C GLU A 92 8.47 -16.37 -10.34
N THR A 93 7.49 -16.79 -9.53
CA THR A 93 7.33 -18.17 -9.08
C THR A 93 7.12 -19.14 -10.24
N ALA A 94 6.33 -18.76 -11.24
CA ALA A 94 6.10 -19.59 -12.42
C ALA A 94 7.41 -19.93 -13.16
N ILE A 95 8.36 -19.00 -13.20
CA ILE A 95 9.65 -19.16 -13.90
C ILE A 95 10.68 -19.86 -13.02
N TYR A 96 10.71 -19.53 -11.73
CA TYR A 96 11.76 -20.00 -10.83
C TYR A 96 11.61 -21.48 -10.47
N THR A 97 12.60 -22.29 -10.83
CA THR A 97 12.70 -23.71 -10.44
C THR A 97 13.83 -23.91 -9.45
N LYS A 98 13.51 -24.42 -8.25
CA LYS A 98 14.50 -24.77 -7.23
C LYS A 98 15.01 -26.19 -7.46
N ASN A 99 16.32 -26.37 -7.58
CA ASN A 99 16.97 -27.67 -7.43
C ASN A 99 18.07 -27.56 -6.36
N LYS A 100 18.04 -28.44 -5.36
CA LYS A 100 18.98 -28.43 -4.23
C LYS A 100 20.41 -28.69 -4.69
N GLU A 101 20.58 -29.52 -5.72
CA GLU A 101 21.88 -29.97 -6.26
C GLU A 101 22.60 -28.93 -7.14
N ASP A 102 21.94 -27.83 -7.51
CA ASP A 102 22.56 -26.79 -8.34
C ASP A 102 23.77 -26.15 -7.63
N LYS A 103 24.85 -25.89 -8.38
CA LYS A 103 25.96 -25.04 -7.91
C LYS A 103 25.48 -23.60 -7.67
N GLU A 104 26.18 -22.85 -6.82
CA GLU A 104 25.78 -21.50 -6.41
C GLU A 104 25.59 -20.54 -7.61
N GLU A 105 26.50 -20.58 -8.59
CA GLU A 105 26.40 -19.77 -9.81
C GLU A 105 25.13 -20.08 -10.62
N VAL A 106 24.77 -21.37 -10.72
CA VAL A 106 23.56 -21.83 -11.41
C VAL A 106 22.31 -21.36 -10.67
N LYS A 107 22.32 -21.39 -9.32
CA LYS A 107 21.22 -20.87 -8.51
C LYS A 107 21.03 -19.36 -8.72
N GLN A 108 22.13 -18.60 -8.74
CA GLN A 108 22.11 -17.16 -9.04
C GLN A 108 21.59 -16.88 -10.46
N GLU A 109 22.02 -17.64 -11.47
CA GLU A 109 21.51 -17.49 -12.83
C GLU A 109 20.02 -17.81 -12.95
N LYS A 110 19.54 -18.90 -12.33
CA LYS A 110 18.11 -19.24 -12.32
C LYS A 110 17.27 -18.15 -11.66
N GLN A 111 17.76 -17.60 -10.55
CA GLN A 111 17.09 -16.49 -9.85
C GLN A 111 17.08 -15.21 -10.68
N ALA A 112 18.21 -14.82 -11.26
CA ALA A 112 18.30 -13.64 -12.12
C ALA A 112 17.44 -13.79 -13.38
N LYS A 113 17.40 -14.98 -13.97
CA LYS A 113 16.54 -15.29 -15.12
C LYS A 113 15.06 -15.18 -14.76
N ALA A 114 14.64 -15.65 -13.59
CA ALA A 114 13.26 -15.51 -13.13
C ALA A 114 12.82 -14.04 -12.97
N GLN A 115 13.76 -13.15 -12.65
CA GLN A 115 13.52 -11.71 -12.53
C GLN A 115 13.78 -10.94 -13.84
N SER A 116 14.22 -11.62 -14.91
CA SER A 116 14.54 -10.95 -16.18
C SER A 116 13.28 -10.51 -16.92
N PHE A 117 13.36 -9.34 -17.57
CA PHE A 117 12.25 -8.76 -18.32
C PHE A 117 11.71 -9.71 -19.40
N ASP A 118 12.60 -10.30 -20.20
CA ASP A 118 12.18 -11.21 -21.28
C ASP A 118 11.53 -12.49 -20.76
N SER A 119 12.03 -13.06 -19.66
CA SER A 119 11.42 -14.26 -19.08
C SER A 119 10.03 -13.96 -18.52
N LEU A 120 9.86 -12.81 -17.86
CA LEU A 120 8.55 -12.35 -17.38
C LEU A 120 7.59 -12.09 -18.54
N LYS A 121 8.05 -11.38 -19.58
CA LYS A 121 7.29 -11.05 -20.80
C LYS A 121 6.79 -12.32 -21.50
N HIS A 122 7.71 -13.24 -21.78
CA HIS A 122 7.40 -14.55 -22.38
C HIS A 122 6.43 -15.36 -21.53
N CYS A 123 6.66 -15.44 -20.22
CA CYS A 123 5.79 -16.19 -19.31
C CYS A 123 4.37 -15.61 -19.31
N LEU A 124 4.21 -14.29 -19.15
CA LEU A 124 2.89 -13.65 -19.16
C LEU A 124 2.16 -13.92 -20.48
N PHE A 125 2.84 -13.78 -21.61
CA PHE A 125 2.26 -14.00 -22.93
C PHE A 125 1.76 -15.42 -23.13
N LEU A 126 2.50 -16.43 -22.67
CA LEU A 126 2.07 -17.83 -22.70
C LEU A 126 0.74 -18.02 -21.94
N PHE A 127 0.64 -17.44 -20.75
CA PHE A 127 -0.57 -17.48 -19.94
C PHE A 127 -1.75 -16.76 -20.63
N LEU A 128 -1.53 -15.59 -21.22
CA LEU A 128 -2.58 -14.80 -21.87
C LEU A 128 -3.08 -15.42 -23.18
N GLU A 129 -2.20 -16.10 -23.93
CA GLU A 129 -2.61 -16.88 -25.11
C GLU A 129 -3.54 -18.01 -24.71
N LYS A 130 -3.20 -18.76 -23.65
CA LYS A 130 -4.06 -19.82 -23.14
C LYS A 130 -5.40 -19.29 -22.63
N LEU A 131 -5.40 -18.12 -21.99
CA LEU A 131 -6.62 -17.45 -21.54
C LEU A 131 -7.54 -17.09 -22.71
N GLN A 132 -6.98 -16.53 -23.79
CA GLN A 132 -7.74 -16.19 -24.99
C GLN A 132 -8.30 -17.43 -25.69
N GLU A 133 -7.50 -18.50 -25.82
CA GLU A 133 -7.93 -19.78 -26.38
C GLU A 133 -9.08 -20.38 -25.58
N ALA A 134 -8.91 -20.52 -24.26
CA ALA A 134 -9.92 -21.08 -23.37
C ALA A 134 -11.22 -20.26 -23.41
N ARG A 135 -11.11 -18.93 -23.28
CA ARG A 135 -12.25 -18.01 -23.38
C ARG A 135 -13.00 -18.22 -24.70
N ASN A 136 -12.30 -18.24 -25.83
CA ASN A 136 -12.93 -18.35 -27.16
C ASN A 136 -13.66 -19.69 -27.31
N TYR A 137 -13.06 -20.78 -26.85
CA TYR A 137 -13.69 -22.09 -26.85
C TYR A 137 -14.98 -22.11 -26.02
N TYR A 138 -14.93 -21.59 -24.78
CA TYR A 138 -16.05 -21.66 -23.85
C TYR A 138 -17.17 -20.65 -24.14
N SER A 139 -16.86 -19.47 -24.68
CA SER A 139 -17.83 -18.37 -24.89
C SER A 139 -18.65 -18.47 -26.17
N HIS A 140 -18.45 -19.50 -26.97
CA HIS A 140 -19.16 -19.72 -28.23
C HIS A 140 -19.62 -21.16 -28.34
N TYR A 141 -20.74 -21.42 -29.02
CA TYR A 141 -21.19 -22.80 -29.27
C TYR A 141 -20.10 -23.58 -30.03
N LYS A 142 -19.69 -23.05 -31.19
CA LYS A 142 -18.60 -23.56 -32.04
C LYS A 142 -17.78 -22.39 -32.57
N TYR A 143 -16.66 -22.04 -31.94
CA TYR A 143 -15.88 -20.85 -32.33
C TYR A 143 -15.33 -20.93 -33.77
N SER A 144 -14.78 -22.07 -34.17
CA SER A 144 -14.41 -22.42 -35.55
C SER A 144 -14.53 -23.94 -35.78
N GLU A 145 -14.54 -24.38 -37.04
CA GLU A 145 -14.53 -25.82 -37.38
C GLU A 145 -13.28 -26.56 -36.91
N SER A 146 -12.16 -25.84 -36.79
CA SER A 146 -10.87 -26.34 -36.34
C SER A 146 -10.63 -26.19 -34.84
N THR A 147 -11.54 -25.57 -34.08
CA THR A 147 -11.35 -25.30 -32.65
C THR A 147 -11.41 -26.61 -31.87
N LYS A 148 -10.31 -26.96 -31.19
CA LYS A 148 -10.22 -28.11 -30.30
C LYS A 148 -10.47 -27.68 -28.85
N GLU A 149 -10.77 -28.66 -27.99
CA GLU A 149 -10.78 -28.44 -26.54
C GLU A 149 -9.39 -27.90 -26.12
N PRO A 150 -9.34 -26.83 -25.31
CA PRO A 150 -8.07 -26.27 -24.85
C PRO A 150 -7.25 -27.32 -24.12
N MET A 151 -5.94 -27.33 -24.36
CA MET A 151 -4.98 -28.26 -23.73
C MET A 151 -3.89 -27.47 -23.01
N LEU A 152 -3.34 -28.03 -21.93
CA LEU A 152 -2.17 -27.45 -21.24
C LEU A 152 -0.89 -28.02 -21.84
N GLU A 153 -0.11 -27.17 -22.50
CA GLU A 153 1.22 -27.53 -22.98
C GLU A 153 2.15 -27.84 -21.81
N LYS A 154 3.16 -28.69 -22.07
CA LYS A 154 4.13 -29.12 -21.03
C LYS A 154 4.80 -27.95 -20.31
N GLU A 155 5.15 -26.89 -21.04
CA GLU A 155 5.79 -25.71 -20.46
C GLU A 155 4.84 -24.96 -19.51
N LEU A 156 3.61 -24.70 -19.95
CA LEU A 156 2.60 -24.01 -19.15
C LEU A 156 2.19 -24.83 -17.92
N LEU A 157 2.02 -26.14 -18.09
CA LEU A 157 1.71 -27.07 -17.00
C LEU A 157 2.79 -27.05 -15.91
N LYS A 158 4.07 -27.07 -16.29
CA LYS A 158 5.19 -26.97 -15.34
C LYS A 158 5.15 -25.65 -14.57
N LYS A 159 4.90 -24.53 -15.28
CA LYS A 159 4.77 -23.19 -14.67
C LYS A 159 3.60 -23.12 -13.68
N MET A 160 2.44 -23.69 -14.03
CA MET A 160 1.28 -23.75 -13.13
C MET A 160 1.57 -24.55 -11.86
N TYR A 161 2.26 -25.69 -11.97
CA TYR A 161 2.64 -26.46 -10.80
C TYR A 161 3.67 -25.75 -9.92
N ASN A 162 4.64 -25.02 -10.50
CA ASN A 162 5.54 -24.20 -9.70
C ASN A 162 4.77 -23.17 -8.84
N ILE A 163 3.73 -22.54 -9.39
CA ILE A 163 2.86 -21.62 -8.64
C ILE A 163 2.10 -22.37 -7.55
N PHE A 164 1.55 -23.54 -7.86
CA PHE A 164 0.80 -24.35 -6.90
C PHE A 164 1.66 -24.77 -5.71
N ASP A 165 2.88 -25.26 -5.96
CA ASP A 165 3.81 -25.70 -4.91
C ASP A 165 4.25 -24.55 -4.00
N ASP A 166 4.47 -23.35 -4.57
CA ASP A 166 4.77 -22.14 -3.80
C ASP A 166 3.55 -21.63 -3.01
N ASN A 167 2.34 -21.75 -3.56
CA ASN A 167 1.11 -21.40 -2.85
C ASN A 167 0.95 -22.23 -1.57
N ILE A 168 1.28 -23.52 -1.58
CA ILE A 168 1.29 -24.36 -0.37
C ILE A 168 2.18 -23.74 0.70
N GLN A 169 3.42 -23.38 0.34
CA GLN A 169 4.39 -22.79 1.26
C GLN A 169 3.94 -21.42 1.79
N LEU A 170 3.31 -20.61 0.93
CA LEU A 170 2.75 -19.32 1.32
C LEU A 170 1.59 -19.49 2.32
N VAL A 171 0.69 -20.44 2.07
CA VAL A 171 -0.45 -20.69 2.97
C VAL A 171 0.03 -21.29 4.31
N ILE A 172 0.99 -22.22 4.32
CA ILE A 172 1.60 -22.71 5.57
C ILE A 172 2.15 -21.53 6.39
N LYS A 173 2.83 -20.59 5.73
CA LYS A 173 3.38 -19.40 6.38
C LYS A 173 2.28 -18.46 6.90
N ASP A 174 1.20 -18.28 6.15
CA ASP A 174 0.06 -17.46 6.58
C ASP A 174 -0.60 -18.05 7.84
N TYR A 175 -0.58 -19.38 7.99
CA TYR A 175 -1.15 -20.12 9.12
C TYR A 175 -0.13 -20.57 10.19
N GLN A 176 1.14 -20.14 10.12
CA GLN A 176 2.23 -20.62 10.99
C GLN A 176 2.03 -20.38 12.51
N HIS A 177 1.06 -19.55 12.88
CA HIS A 177 0.73 -19.23 14.27
C HIS A 177 -0.61 -19.82 14.72
N ASN A 178 -1.32 -20.53 13.83
CA ASN A 178 -2.56 -21.20 14.14
C ASN A 178 -2.26 -22.63 14.62
N LYS A 179 -2.55 -22.92 15.89
CA LYS A 179 -2.30 -24.23 16.50
C LYS A 179 -3.25 -25.32 16.01
N ASP A 180 -4.41 -24.95 15.46
CA ASP A 180 -5.43 -25.89 14.95
C ASP A 180 -5.07 -26.42 13.56
N ILE A 181 -4.03 -25.87 12.93
CA ILE A 181 -3.54 -26.29 11.62
C ILE A 181 -2.20 -26.98 11.81
N ASN A 182 -2.14 -28.27 11.49
CA ASN A 182 -0.90 -29.03 11.48
C ASN A 182 -0.37 -29.10 10.03
N PRO A 183 0.72 -28.40 9.68
CA PRO A 183 1.25 -28.39 8.32
C PRO A 183 1.53 -29.80 7.75
N ASP A 184 1.95 -30.74 8.60
CA ASP A 184 2.33 -32.08 8.18
C ASP A 184 1.11 -32.98 7.86
N GLU A 185 -0.07 -32.65 8.41
CA GLU A 185 -1.31 -33.42 8.20
C GLU A 185 -2.28 -32.69 7.26
N ASP A 186 -2.53 -31.40 7.51
CA ASP A 186 -3.55 -30.60 6.82
C ASP A 186 -3.16 -30.21 5.39
N PHE A 187 -1.90 -30.36 4.99
CA PHE A 187 -1.42 -30.09 3.63
C PHE A 187 -0.97 -31.34 2.87
N LYS A 188 -0.96 -32.51 3.52
CA LYS A 188 -0.44 -33.76 2.91
C LYS A 188 -1.12 -34.13 1.60
N HIS A 189 -2.43 -33.88 1.47
CA HIS A 189 -3.19 -34.13 0.22
C HIS A 189 -2.93 -33.14 -0.92
N LEU A 190 -2.24 -32.04 -0.63
CA LEU A 190 -1.80 -31.06 -1.62
C LEU A 190 -0.38 -31.35 -2.09
N ASP A 191 0.39 -32.18 -1.38
CA ASP A 191 1.68 -32.62 -1.86
C ASP A 191 1.51 -33.59 -3.04
N ARG A 192 2.13 -33.25 -4.16
CA ARG A 192 2.03 -33.98 -5.43
C ARG A 192 2.77 -35.31 -5.43
N THR A 193 3.65 -35.56 -4.45
CA THR A 193 4.33 -36.86 -4.30
C THR A 193 3.54 -37.87 -3.48
N GLU A 194 2.52 -37.41 -2.75
CA GLU A 194 1.69 -38.26 -1.90
C GLU A 194 0.61 -38.98 -2.71
N GLU A 195 0.26 -40.20 -2.29
CA GLU A 195 -0.80 -41.00 -2.92
C GLU A 195 -2.19 -40.36 -2.78
N GLU A 196 -2.39 -39.51 -1.76
CA GLU A 196 -3.64 -38.80 -1.50
C GLU A 196 -3.90 -37.62 -2.47
N PHE A 197 -2.94 -37.26 -3.33
CA PHE A 197 -3.07 -36.14 -4.25
C PHE A 197 -4.09 -36.40 -5.35
N ASN A 198 -5.17 -35.61 -5.35
CA ASN A 198 -6.29 -35.77 -6.28
C ASN A 198 -6.52 -34.55 -7.19
N TYR A 199 -5.61 -33.58 -7.19
CA TYR A 199 -5.78 -32.29 -7.87
C TYR A 199 -4.96 -32.14 -9.15
N TYR A 200 -4.81 -33.22 -9.93
CA TYR A 200 -4.10 -33.18 -11.21
C TYR A 200 -4.70 -32.13 -12.16
N PHE A 201 -3.84 -31.39 -12.86
CA PHE A 201 -4.27 -30.37 -13.82
C PHE A 201 -4.57 -30.91 -15.22
N THR A 202 -4.11 -32.13 -15.53
CA THR A 202 -4.38 -32.81 -16.80
C THR A 202 -4.96 -34.22 -16.59
N ARG A 203 -5.89 -34.62 -17.45
CA ARG A 203 -6.56 -35.93 -17.43
C ARG A 203 -5.69 -37.03 -18.04
N ASN A 204 -4.77 -36.65 -18.90
CA ASN A 204 -3.94 -37.57 -19.66
C ASN A 204 -2.60 -36.94 -20.02
N LYS A 205 -1.67 -37.77 -20.51
CA LYS A 205 -0.34 -37.34 -21.00
C LYS A 205 -0.41 -36.43 -22.24
N LYS A 206 -1.56 -36.39 -22.93
CA LYS A 206 -1.77 -35.51 -24.09
C LYS A 206 -1.93 -34.06 -23.66
N GLY A 207 -2.44 -33.78 -22.46
CA GLY A 207 -2.57 -32.43 -21.91
C GLY A 207 -4.02 -31.94 -21.76
N ASN A 208 -5.02 -32.83 -21.90
CA ASN A 208 -6.43 -32.45 -21.72
C ASN A 208 -6.66 -31.95 -20.30
N ILE A 209 -7.29 -30.78 -20.16
CA ILE A 209 -7.41 -30.07 -18.89
C ILE A 209 -8.42 -30.77 -17.96
N THR A 210 -8.18 -30.74 -16.65
CA THR A 210 -9.16 -31.16 -15.63
C THR A 210 -9.97 -29.97 -15.11
N ALA A 211 -11.08 -30.22 -14.42
CA ALA A 211 -11.80 -29.14 -13.73
C ALA A 211 -10.91 -28.39 -12.71
N SER A 212 -10.06 -29.11 -11.96
CA SER A 212 -9.09 -28.51 -11.03
C SER A 212 -8.03 -27.67 -11.75
N GLY A 213 -7.53 -28.14 -12.90
CA GLY A 213 -6.55 -27.40 -13.71
C GLY A 213 -7.13 -26.12 -14.29
N LEU A 214 -8.35 -26.16 -14.81
CA LEU A 214 -9.03 -24.97 -15.33
C LEU A 214 -9.40 -24.01 -14.20
N LEU A 215 -9.90 -24.51 -13.07
CA LEU A 215 -10.17 -23.73 -11.87
C LEU A 215 -8.93 -22.96 -11.40
N PHE A 216 -7.80 -23.65 -11.24
CA PHE A 216 -6.54 -23.04 -10.81
C PHE A 216 -6.07 -21.99 -11.81
N PHE A 217 -6.09 -22.33 -13.11
CA PHE A 217 -5.69 -21.41 -14.19
C PHE A 217 -6.53 -20.12 -14.19
N VAL A 218 -7.86 -20.23 -14.16
CA VAL A 218 -8.75 -19.07 -14.18
C VAL A 218 -8.60 -18.23 -12.91
N SER A 219 -8.40 -18.88 -11.75
CA SER A 219 -8.23 -18.19 -10.46
C SER A 219 -7.02 -17.25 -10.43
N LEU A 220 -5.99 -17.49 -11.25
CA LEU A 220 -4.84 -16.57 -11.38
C LEU A 220 -5.25 -15.18 -11.88
N PHE A 221 -6.39 -15.05 -12.57
CA PHE A 221 -6.86 -13.82 -13.21
C PHE A 221 -8.14 -13.24 -12.57
N LEU A 222 -8.60 -13.83 -11.47
CA LEU A 222 -9.80 -13.41 -10.77
C LEU A 222 -9.49 -12.64 -9.49
N GLU A 223 -10.48 -11.94 -8.96
CA GLU A 223 -10.45 -11.51 -7.56
C GLU A 223 -10.70 -12.69 -6.62
N LYS A 224 -10.27 -12.60 -5.35
CA LYS A 224 -10.39 -13.73 -4.40
C LYS A 224 -11.86 -14.13 -4.21
N LYS A 225 -12.77 -13.15 -4.17
CA LYS A 225 -14.22 -13.36 -4.06
C LYS A 225 -14.76 -14.21 -5.23
N ASP A 226 -14.36 -13.91 -6.45
CA ASP A 226 -14.82 -14.62 -7.65
C ASP A 226 -14.22 -16.02 -7.72
N ALA A 227 -12.95 -16.17 -7.35
CA ALA A 227 -12.29 -17.47 -7.28
C ALA A 227 -12.96 -18.39 -6.23
N ILE A 228 -13.24 -17.88 -5.03
CA ILE A 228 -13.96 -18.63 -3.98
C ILE A 228 -15.38 -18.98 -4.43
N TRP A 229 -16.10 -18.04 -5.05
CA TRP A 229 -17.43 -18.30 -5.58
C TRP A 229 -17.41 -19.44 -6.60
N MET A 230 -16.43 -19.44 -7.51
CA MET A 230 -16.23 -20.49 -8.51
C MET A 230 -15.94 -21.85 -7.84
N GLN A 231 -15.08 -21.88 -6.81
CA GLN A 231 -14.77 -23.08 -6.02
C GLN A 231 -16.04 -23.70 -5.39
N GLN A 232 -16.90 -22.88 -4.79
CA GLN A 232 -18.14 -23.34 -4.14
C GLN A 232 -19.14 -24.02 -5.08
N LYS A 233 -19.04 -23.81 -6.40
CA LYS A 233 -19.90 -24.49 -7.40
C LYS A 233 -19.32 -25.81 -7.90
N LEU A 234 -18.03 -26.08 -7.68
CA LEU A 234 -17.32 -27.25 -8.22
C LEU A 234 -17.27 -28.41 -7.23
N ARG A 235 -17.57 -29.63 -7.71
CA ARG A 235 -17.43 -30.86 -6.91
C ARG A 235 -15.96 -31.05 -6.50
N GLY A 236 -15.71 -31.38 -5.24
CA GLY A 236 -14.36 -31.44 -4.65
C GLY A 236 -13.93 -30.14 -3.95
N PHE A 237 -14.63 -29.03 -4.22
CA PHE A 237 -14.36 -27.71 -3.63
C PHE A 237 -15.59 -27.11 -2.93
N LYS A 238 -16.75 -27.78 -2.93
CA LYS A 238 -17.98 -27.25 -2.30
C LYS A 238 -17.90 -27.15 -0.78
N ASP A 239 -17.20 -28.10 -0.15
CA ASP A 239 -17.12 -28.20 1.31
C ASP A 239 -15.83 -27.52 1.80
N ASN A 240 -15.94 -26.73 2.86
CA ASN A 240 -14.85 -25.98 3.48
C ASN A 240 -14.85 -26.10 5.02
N ARG A 241 -15.60 -27.07 5.58
CA ARG A 241 -15.76 -27.21 7.03
C ARG A 241 -14.56 -27.83 7.74
N GLU A 242 -13.83 -28.70 7.06
CA GLU A 242 -12.60 -29.34 7.58
C GLU A 242 -11.36 -28.49 7.27
N SER A 243 -10.39 -28.47 8.19
CA SER A 243 -9.10 -27.75 8.04
C SER A 243 -8.41 -28.09 6.71
N LYS A 244 -8.24 -29.38 6.41
CA LYS A 244 -7.72 -29.91 5.14
C LYS A 244 -8.40 -29.30 3.91
N LYS A 245 -9.73 -29.22 3.91
CA LYS A 245 -10.51 -28.64 2.80
C LYS A 245 -10.33 -27.12 2.73
N LYS A 246 -10.31 -26.43 3.87
CA LYS A 246 -10.03 -24.99 3.95
C LYS A 246 -8.66 -24.65 3.36
N MET A 247 -7.63 -25.47 3.64
CA MET A 247 -6.29 -25.29 3.05
C MET A 247 -6.31 -25.44 1.53
N THR A 248 -7.10 -26.38 0.98
CA THR A 248 -7.31 -26.48 -0.47
C THR A 248 -7.86 -25.17 -1.06
N HIS A 249 -8.89 -24.59 -0.45
CA HIS A 249 -9.49 -23.34 -0.94
C HIS A 249 -8.45 -22.19 -0.99
N GLU A 250 -7.67 -22.04 0.08
CA GLU A 250 -6.64 -20.99 0.16
C GLU A 250 -5.56 -21.20 -0.91
N VAL A 251 -5.02 -22.42 -1.05
CA VAL A 251 -3.94 -22.71 -2.02
C VAL A 251 -4.38 -22.44 -3.47
N PHE A 252 -5.64 -22.75 -3.82
CA PHE A 252 -6.15 -22.56 -5.18
C PHE A 252 -6.38 -21.11 -5.59
N CYS A 253 -6.39 -20.16 -4.65
CA CYS A 253 -6.59 -18.73 -4.94
C CYS A 253 -5.53 -17.81 -4.30
N ARG A 254 -4.43 -18.36 -3.78
CA ARG A 254 -3.42 -17.62 -3.01
C ARG A 254 -2.64 -16.60 -3.83
N SER A 255 -2.15 -17.01 -5.00
CA SER A 255 -1.35 -16.17 -5.90
C SER A 255 -2.16 -15.86 -7.14
N ARG A 256 -2.59 -14.61 -7.27
CA ARG A 256 -3.48 -14.12 -8.33
C ARG A 256 -3.10 -12.71 -8.74
N MET A 257 -3.67 -12.26 -9.85
CA MET A 257 -3.46 -10.92 -10.34
C MET A 257 -4.04 -9.87 -9.39
N LEU A 258 -3.42 -8.70 -9.40
CA LEU A 258 -3.77 -7.57 -8.56
C LEU A 258 -4.30 -6.43 -9.43
N LEU A 259 -5.61 -6.21 -9.39
CA LEU A 259 -6.29 -5.17 -10.20
C LEU A 259 -5.89 -3.73 -9.78
N PRO A 260 -5.71 -2.80 -10.73
CA PRO A 260 -5.55 -1.38 -10.40
C PRO A 260 -6.81 -0.84 -9.70
N LYS A 261 -6.68 -0.40 -8.45
CA LYS A 261 -7.78 0.27 -7.72
C LYS A 261 -7.74 1.78 -7.91
N LEU A 262 -8.93 2.37 -8.01
CA LEU A 262 -9.09 3.82 -7.92
C LEU A 262 -8.70 4.25 -6.49
N ARG A 263 -7.95 5.35 -6.31
CA ARG A 263 -7.68 5.90 -4.96
C ARG A 263 -8.95 6.51 -4.38
N LEU A 264 -9.28 6.22 -3.12
CA LEU A 264 -10.48 6.76 -2.46
C LEU A 264 -10.22 8.23 -2.16
N GLU A 265 -10.86 9.12 -2.91
CA GLU A 265 -11.02 10.50 -2.46
C GLU A 265 -11.91 10.42 -1.22
N SER A 266 -11.29 10.47 -0.05
CA SER A 266 -12.07 10.45 1.19
C SER A 266 -12.74 11.82 1.29
N THR A 267 -14.06 11.87 1.39
CA THR A 267 -14.76 13.05 1.85
C THR A 267 -14.24 13.37 3.24
N GLN A 268 -13.77 14.60 3.44
CA GLN A 268 -13.02 14.95 4.64
C GLN A 268 -13.85 15.89 5.51
N THR A 269 -14.64 15.34 6.44
CA THR A 269 -15.38 16.10 7.45
C THR A 269 -14.89 15.74 8.86
N GLN A 270 -15.33 16.49 9.87
CA GLN A 270 -15.06 16.19 11.28
C GLN A 270 -15.57 14.80 11.67
N ASP A 271 -16.74 14.39 11.14
CA ASP A 271 -17.32 13.06 11.36
C ASP A 271 -16.38 11.96 10.85
N TRP A 272 -15.84 12.13 9.64
CA TRP A 272 -14.88 11.18 9.07
C TRP A 272 -13.62 11.05 9.92
N ILE A 273 -13.15 12.13 10.54
CA ILE A 273 -11.98 12.10 11.43
C ILE A 273 -12.30 11.32 12.70
N LEU A 274 -13.48 11.55 13.31
CA LEU A 274 -13.93 10.80 14.47
C LEU A 274 -14.01 9.29 14.16
N LEU A 275 -14.66 8.92 13.05
CA LEU A 275 -14.78 7.52 12.62
C LEU A 275 -13.41 6.86 12.40
N ASP A 276 -12.48 7.59 11.80
CA ASP A 276 -11.14 7.09 11.50
C ASP A 276 -10.30 6.90 12.78
N MET A 277 -10.42 7.81 13.75
CA MET A 277 -9.80 7.66 15.07
C MET A 277 -10.37 6.47 15.85
N LEU A 278 -11.70 6.32 15.89
CA LEU A 278 -12.36 5.18 16.53
C LEU A 278 -11.96 3.85 15.90
N ASN A 279 -11.95 3.79 14.56
CA ASN A 279 -11.48 2.62 13.81
C ASN A 279 -10.01 2.28 14.12
N GLU A 280 -9.14 3.27 14.34
CA GLU A 280 -7.75 3.02 14.73
C GLU A 280 -7.62 2.47 16.16
N LEU A 281 -8.39 3.00 17.11
CA LEU A 281 -8.37 2.58 18.52
C LEU A 281 -8.77 1.11 18.71
N ILE A 282 -9.65 0.61 17.83
CA ILE A 282 -10.07 -0.78 17.74
C ILE A 282 -8.93 -1.69 17.26
N ARG A 283 -7.96 -1.21 16.48
CA ARG A 283 -6.93 -2.10 15.92
C ARG A 283 -5.81 -2.35 16.92
N CYS A 284 -5.28 -3.57 16.95
CA CYS A 284 -4.10 -3.93 17.73
C CYS A 284 -2.84 -3.31 17.12
N PRO A 285 -1.95 -2.70 17.92
CA PRO A 285 -0.62 -2.34 17.44
C PRO A 285 0.12 -3.57 16.92
N LYS A 286 0.68 -3.52 15.70
CA LYS A 286 1.36 -4.68 15.08
C LYS A 286 2.46 -5.28 15.95
N SER A 287 3.24 -4.45 16.63
CA SER A 287 4.32 -4.91 17.51
C SER A 287 3.82 -5.70 18.73
N LEU A 288 2.60 -5.41 19.21
CA LEU A 288 1.92 -6.20 20.24
C LEU A 288 1.36 -7.48 19.62
N TYR A 289 0.61 -7.38 18.53
CA TYR A 289 -0.02 -8.53 17.85
C TYR A 289 0.97 -9.64 17.50
N GLU A 290 2.17 -9.29 17.01
CA GLU A 290 3.25 -10.25 16.70
C GLU A 290 3.79 -11.01 17.92
N ARG A 291 3.49 -10.54 19.14
CA ARG A 291 3.89 -11.14 20.43
C ARG A 291 2.75 -11.78 21.19
N LEU A 292 1.52 -11.75 20.68
CA LEU A 292 0.37 -12.41 21.30
C LEU A 292 0.37 -13.90 20.99
N GLN A 293 -0.22 -14.69 21.89
CA GLN A 293 -0.48 -16.11 21.67
C GLN A 293 -1.52 -16.32 20.56
N GLY A 294 -1.58 -17.52 19.97
CA GLY A 294 -2.53 -17.84 18.89
C GLY A 294 -3.98 -17.52 19.27
N GLU A 295 -4.42 -17.96 20.44
CA GLU A 295 -5.78 -17.71 20.96
C GLU A 295 -6.12 -16.22 21.07
N ASP A 296 -5.21 -15.42 21.60
CA ASP A 296 -5.40 -13.96 21.70
C ASP A 296 -5.36 -13.27 20.34
N ARG A 297 -4.61 -13.81 19.37
CA ARG A 297 -4.56 -13.29 18.00
C ARG A 297 -5.87 -13.54 17.25
N GLU A 298 -6.52 -14.68 17.48
CA GLU A 298 -7.83 -14.99 16.87
C GLU A 298 -8.89 -13.95 17.26
N LYS A 299 -8.80 -13.34 18.44
CA LYS A 299 -9.73 -12.28 18.88
C LYS A 299 -9.74 -11.06 17.97
N PHE A 300 -8.65 -10.80 17.23
CA PHE A 300 -8.57 -9.69 16.27
C PHE A 300 -9.02 -10.09 14.87
N LYS A 301 -9.31 -11.38 14.63
CA LYS A 301 -9.79 -11.81 13.32
C LYS A 301 -11.25 -11.46 13.14
N VAL A 302 -11.54 -10.97 11.95
CA VAL A 302 -12.86 -10.67 11.43
C VAL A 302 -13.24 -11.81 10.49
N PRO A 303 -14.49 -12.30 10.52
CA PRO A 303 -14.96 -13.24 9.51
C PRO A 303 -14.72 -12.69 8.10
N PHE A 304 -14.18 -13.52 7.20
CA PHE A 304 -14.01 -13.15 5.81
C PHE A 304 -15.37 -12.81 5.20
N ASP A 305 -15.55 -11.55 4.80
CA ASP A 305 -16.71 -11.11 4.05
C ASP A 305 -16.33 -11.08 2.56
N PRO A 306 -16.95 -11.91 1.69
CA PRO A 306 -16.66 -11.92 0.25
C PRO A 306 -16.86 -10.57 -0.44
N ALA A 307 -17.58 -9.63 0.19
CA ALA A 307 -17.78 -8.27 -0.29
C ALA A 307 -16.63 -7.29 0.06
N ASP A 308 -15.61 -7.72 0.83
CA ASP A 308 -14.52 -6.85 1.30
C ASP A 308 -13.38 -6.72 0.26
N GLU A 309 -13.31 -5.56 -0.41
CA GLU A 309 -12.33 -5.23 -1.44
C GLU A 309 -11.21 -4.32 -0.92
N ASP A 310 -10.33 -4.79 -0.03
CA ASP A 310 -9.07 -4.09 0.28
C ASP A 310 -7.83 -4.73 -0.40
N TYR A 311 -6.99 -3.91 -1.06
CA TYR A 311 -5.93 -4.33 -2.02
C TYR A 311 -4.58 -4.60 -1.38
N ASP A 312 -4.13 -3.74 -0.47
CA ASP A 312 -2.82 -3.89 0.18
C ASP A 312 -2.80 -5.09 1.11
N ALA A 313 -3.97 -5.53 1.54
CA ALA A 313 -4.16 -6.58 2.50
C ALA A 313 -4.04 -8.01 1.91
N GLU A 314 -4.05 -8.21 0.58
CA GLU A 314 -4.10 -9.57 -0.01
C GLU A 314 -2.75 -10.29 -0.06
N GLN A 315 -1.65 -9.54 0.00
CA GLN A 315 -0.32 -10.08 0.29
C GLN A 315 0.02 -10.04 1.79
N GLU A 316 -0.80 -9.37 2.61
CA GLU A 316 -0.63 -9.32 4.06
C GLU A 316 -1.31 -10.53 4.72
N PRO A 317 -0.60 -11.27 5.59
CA PRO A 317 -1.19 -12.39 6.35
C PRO A 317 -2.27 -11.93 7.35
N PHE A 318 -2.51 -10.62 7.48
CA PHE A 318 -3.40 -10.00 8.46
C PHE A 318 -4.66 -9.39 7.84
N LYS A 319 -5.04 -9.78 6.60
CA LYS A 319 -6.14 -9.15 5.83
C LYS A 319 -7.44 -8.95 6.60
N ASN A 320 -7.88 -10.00 7.28
CA ASN A 320 -9.09 -9.95 8.09
C ASN A 320 -8.73 -9.80 9.56
N THR A 321 -7.67 -9.08 9.90
CA THR A 321 -7.20 -8.90 11.27
C THR A 321 -7.17 -7.41 11.59
N LEU A 322 -7.78 -7.02 12.70
CA LEU A 322 -7.78 -5.65 13.20
C LEU A 322 -6.39 -5.28 13.74
N VAL A 323 -5.42 -5.05 12.85
CA VAL A 323 -4.03 -4.69 13.17
C VAL A 323 -3.64 -3.37 12.52
N ARG A 324 -2.85 -2.55 13.22
CA ARG A 324 -2.33 -1.26 12.73
C ARG A 324 -1.06 -1.47 11.91
N HIS A 325 -0.96 -0.86 10.72
CA HIS A 325 0.24 -0.98 9.87
C HIS A 325 1.28 0.12 10.12
N GLN A 326 0.82 1.32 10.51
CA GLN A 326 1.67 2.47 10.80
C GLN A 326 1.08 3.29 11.96
N ASP A 327 1.92 4.07 12.64
CA ASP A 327 1.43 5.02 13.65
C ASP A 327 0.73 6.21 12.97
N ARG A 328 -0.60 6.25 13.12
CA ARG A 328 -1.46 7.31 12.56
C ARG A 328 -1.76 8.43 13.53
N PHE A 329 -1.29 8.36 14.78
CA PHE A 329 -1.50 9.43 15.76
C PHE A 329 -0.97 10.81 15.27
N PRO A 330 0.24 10.93 14.69
CA PRO A 330 0.70 12.21 14.15
C PRO A 330 -0.28 12.80 13.14
N TYR A 331 -0.83 11.95 12.26
CA TYR A 331 -1.83 12.36 11.28
C TYR A 331 -3.10 12.86 11.97
N PHE A 332 -3.64 12.13 12.95
CA PHE A 332 -4.84 12.54 13.68
C PHE A 332 -4.65 13.85 14.45
N ALA A 333 -3.52 14.04 15.13
CA ALA A 333 -3.24 15.25 15.89
C ALA A 333 -3.20 16.49 14.99
N LEU A 334 -2.44 16.43 13.89
CA LEU A 334 -2.34 17.53 12.91
C LEU A 334 -3.71 17.84 12.30
N ARG A 335 -4.44 16.78 11.94
CA ARG A 335 -5.74 16.89 11.32
C ARG A 335 -6.81 17.46 12.23
N TYR A 336 -6.80 17.07 13.49
CA TYR A 336 -7.66 17.65 14.51
C TYR A 336 -7.44 19.16 14.61
N PHE A 337 -6.18 19.62 14.66
CA PHE A 337 -5.86 21.05 14.72
C PHE A 337 -6.36 21.83 13.50
N ASP A 338 -6.17 21.29 12.29
CA ASP A 338 -6.57 21.96 11.05
C ASP A 338 -8.10 22.01 10.86
N TYR A 339 -8.81 20.87 11.02
CA TYR A 339 -10.26 20.78 10.77
C TYR A 339 -11.13 21.40 11.87
N ASN A 340 -10.59 21.55 13.07
CA ASN A 340 -11.25 22.31 14.14
C ASN A 340 -10.78 23.78 14.18
N GLU A 341 -9.94 24.19 13.22
CA GLU A 341 -9.44 25.56 13.09
C GLU A 341 -8.75 26.11 14.35
N ILE A 342 -8.14 25.23 15.15
CA ILE A 342 -7.64 25.55 16.49
C ILE A 342 -6.60 26.67 16.45
N PHE A 343 -5.62 26.59 15.54
CA PHE A 343 -4.53 27.55 15.46
C PHE A 343 -4.86 28.74 14.55
N THR A 344 -4.55 29.94 15.03
CA THR A 344 -4.71 31.17 14.26
C THR A 344 -3.58 31.31 13.23
N ASN A 345 -2.32 31.11 13.65
CA ASN A 345 -1.14 31.37 12.82
C ASN A 345 -0.32 30.12 12.52
N LEU A 346 -0.24 29.16 13.45
CA LEU A 346 0.57 27.97 13.29
C LEU A 346 -0.02 27.08 12.19
N ARG A 347 0.81 26.72 11.22
CA ARG A 347 0.47 25.82 10.10
C ARG A 347 1.53 24.75 9.93
N PHE A 348 1.09 23.64 9.37
CA PHE A 348 1.91 22.47 9.11
C PHE A 348 2.26 22.41 7.63
N GLN A 349 3.42 21.83 7.31
CA GLN A 349 3.88 21.68 5.94
C GLN A 349 3.01 20.65 5.19
N ILE A 350 2.36 21.08 4.12
CA ILE A 350 1.53 20.25 3.23
C ILE A 350 2.29 20.01 1.92
N ASP A 351 2.38 18.76 1.47
CA ASP A 351 2.90 18.37 0.16
C ASP A 351 1.79 18.49 -0.89
N LEU A 352 2.03 19.32 -1.90
CA LEU A 352 1.08 19.68 -2.97
C LEU A 352 1.41 19.02 -4.31
N GLY A 353 2.44 18.17 -4.35
CA GLY A 353 2.89 17.50 -5.57
C GLY A 353 4.29 17.91 -6.01
N THR A 354 4.70 17.41 -7.18
CA THR A 354 6.03 17.69 -7.75
C THR A 354 5.89 18.52 -9.02
N TYR A 355 6.59 19.65 -9.06
CA TYR A 355 6.66 20.51 -10.23
C TYR A 355 7.79 20.07 -11.16
N HIS A 356 7.45 19.66 -12.36
CA HIS A 356 8.38 19.39 -13.45
C HIS A 356 8.57 20.67 -14.26
N PHE A 357 9.43 21.56 -13.77
CA PHE A 357 9.54 22.95 -14.27
C PHE A 357 10.42 23.11 -15.52
N SER A 358 11.17 22.06 -15.90
CA SER A 358 11.94 22.01 -17.15
C SER A 358 12.13 20.57 -17.60
N ILE A 359 11.80 20.30 -18.86
CA ILE A 359 12.00 19.00 -19.52
C ILE A 359 12.77 19.25 -20.81
N TYR A 360 13.83 18.48 -21.04
CA TYR A 360 14.63 18.56 -22.26
C TYR A 360 15.40 17.26 -22.52
N LYS A 361 15.74 17.00 -23.79
CA LYS A 361 16.53 15.83 -24.17
C LYS A 361 17.99 15.98 -23.74
N LYS A 362 18.54 14.96 -23.06
CA LYS A 362 19.95 14.85 -22.68
C LYS A 362 20.53 13.54 -23.20
N LEU A 363 21.73 13.58 -23.76
CA LEU A 363 22.46 12.37 -24.14
C LEU A 363 22.94 11.61 -22.88
N ILE A 364 22.44 10.40 -22.67
CA ILE A 364 22.82 9.51 -21.57
C ILE A 364 23.04 8.09 -22.12
N GLY A 365 24.22 7.52 -21.89
CA GLY A 365 24.57 6.17 -22.36
C GLY A 365 24.52 6.03 -23.89
N GLY A 366 24.67 7.11 -24.65
CA GLY A 366 24.56 7.11 -26.11
C GLY A 366 23.12 7.25 -26.66
N GLN A 367 22.11 7.36 -25.79
CA GLN A 367 20.71 7.60 -26.18
C GLN A 367 20.22 8.96 -25.67
N LYS A 368 19.27 9.59 -26.36
CA LYS A 368 18.66 10.86 -25.93
C LYS A 368 17.52 10.57 -24.97
N GLU A 369 17.73 10.85 -23.69
CA GLU A 369 16.77 10.65 -22.61
C GLU A 369 16.06 11.95 -22.22
N ASP A 370 14.82 11.86 -21.74
CA ASP A 370 14.11 13.00 -21.14
C ASP A 370 14.65 13.33 -19.75
N ARG A 371 15.27 14.50 -19.63
CA ARG A 371 15.72 15.04 -18.35
C ARG A 371 14.66 15.98 -17.79
N HIS A 372 14.06 15.56 -16.69
CA HIS A 372 13.17 16.38 -15.88
C HIS A 372 13.96 17.06 -14.76
N LEU A 373 13.86 18.39 -14.68
CA LEU A 373 14.22 19.14 -13.49
C LEU A 373 12.96 19.31 -12.65
N THR A 374 13.01 18.83 -11.41
CA THR A 374 11.85 18.73 -10.53
C THR A 374 12.06 19.40 -9.19
N HIS A 375 10.98 19.89 -8.60
CA HIS A 375 10.96 20.42 -7.23
C HIS A 375 9.65 20.03 -6.54
N LYS A 376 9.70 19.58 -5.28
CA LYS A 376 8.49 19.37 -4.49
C LYS A 376 7.84 20.72 -4.17
N LEU A 377 6.52 20.81 -4.27
CA LEU A 377 5.77 22.01 -3.90
C LEU A 377 5.18 21.84 -2.51
N TYR A 378 5.37 22.83 -1.66
CA TYR A 378 4.86 22.83 -0.30
C TYR A 378 3.96 24.03 -0.05
N GLY A 379 2.94 23.82 0.77
CA GLY A 379 2.06 24.86 1.30
C GLY A 379 2.09 24.91 2.83
N PHE A 380 1.77 26.07 3.40
CA PHE A 380 1.56 26.26 4.83
C PHE A 380 0.21 26.94 5.06
N GLU A 381 -0.85 26.15 5.01
CA GLU A 381 -2.21 26.52 5.36
C GLU A 381 -2.92 25.25 5.87
N ARG A 382 -4.12 25.38 6.44
CA ARG A 382 -4.95 24.25 6.83
C ARG A 382 -5.19 23.36 5.61
N ILE A 383 -5.09 22.04 5.82
CA ILE A 383 -5.15 21.09 4.72
C ILE A 383 -6.42 21.20 3.84
N GLN A 384 -7.57 21.57 4.44
CA GLN A 384 -8.84 21.73 3.71
C GLN A 384 -8.83 22.91 2.73
N GLU A 385 -7.96 23.89 2.89
CA GLU A 385 -7.86 25.05 1.98
C GLU A 385 -7.22 24.67 0.64
N PHE A 386 -6.48 23.55 0.58
CA PHE A 386 -5.86 23.02 -0.64
C PHE A 386 -6.78 22.12 -1.46
N ALA A 387 -8.09 22.16 -1.20
CA ALA A 387 -9.07 21.39 -1.96
C ALA A 387 -9.05 21.76 -3.47
N LYS A 388 -9.42 20.82 -4.34
CA LYS A 388 -9.28 20.98 -5.81
C LYS A 388 -10.00 22.22 -6.34
N GLN A 389 -11.15 22.58 -5.74
CA GLN A 389 -11.93 23.76 -6.09
C GLN A 389 -11.20 25.08 -5.82
N ASN A 390 -10.32 25.12 -4.81
CA ASN A 390 -9.56 26.32 -4.41
C ASN A 390 -8.25 26.49 -5.18
N ARG A 391 -7.95 25.58 -6.12
CA ARG A 391 -6.72 25.61 -6.91
C ARG A 391 -6.73 26.81 -7.88
N PRO A 392 -5.64 27.59 -7.98
CA PRO A 392 -5.52 28.68 -8.95
C PRO A 392 -5.57 28.18 -10.40
N ASP A 393 -6.00 29.03 -11.33
CA ASP A 393 -6.16 28.63 -12.74
C ASP A 393 -4.82 28.27 -13.41
N GLU A 394 -3.74 28.98 -13.07
CA GLU A 394 -2.38 28.65 -13.51
C GLU A 394 -1.95 27.24 -13.11
N TRP A 395 -2.36 26.79 -11.92
CA TRP A 395 -2.12 25.43 -11.47
C TRP A 395 -3.02 24.43 -12.20
N LYS A 396 -4.33 24.72 -12.30
CA LYS A 396 -5.29 23.85 -13.00
C LYS A 396 -4.84 23.56 -14.43
N ALA A 397 -4.26 24.54 -15.12
CA ALA A 397 -3.81 24.42 -16.50
C ALA A 397 -2.66 23.41 -16.70
N ILE A 398 -1.85 23.14 -15.66
CA ILE A 398 -0.64 22.32 -15.79
C ILE A 398 -0.61 21.09 -14.87
N VAL A 399 -1.62 20.90 -14.02
CA VAL A 399 -1.73 19.69 -13.20
C VAL A 399 -2.11 18.51 -14.08
N LYS A 400 -1.33 17.43 -14.00
CA LYS A 400 -1.56 16.17 -14.70
C LYS A 400 -1.68 15.04 -13.69
N ASP A 401 -2.52 14.06 -13.99
CA ASP A 401 -2.72 12.85 -13.17
C ASP A 401 -1.35 12.21 -12.83
N LEU A 402 -1.20 11.65 -11.63
CA LEU A 402 0.03 10.98 -11.17
C LEU A 402 0.52 9.87 -12.11
N ASP A 403 -0.42 9.29 -12.87
CA ASP A 403 -0.16 8.22 -13.82
C ASP A 403 0.24 8.74 -15.22
N THR A 404 0.34 10.06 -15.43
CA THR A 404 0.77 10.68 -16.69
C THR A 404 2.29 10.95 -16.65
N TYR A 405 3.02 10.42 -17.62
CA TYR A 405 4.45 10.63 -17.84
C TYR A 405 4.70 11.58 -19.03
N GLU A 406 4.61 12.88 -18.84
CA GLU A 406 4.74 13.84 -19.94
C GLU A 406 6.03 13.64 -20.77
N THR A 407 5.87 13.36 -22.05
CA THR A 407 6.95 13.19 -23.04
C THR A 407 7.28 14.48 -23.81
N SER A 408 6.44 15.51 -23.69
CA SER A 408 6.69 16.84 -24.25
C SER A 408 7.71 17.61 -23.42
N ASN A 409 8.13 18.77 -23.92
CA ASN A 409 8.99 19.68 -23.17
C ASN A 409 8.19 20.64 -22.26
N GLU A 410 6.87 20.43 -22.14
CA GLU A 410 5.98 21.28 -21.36
C GLU A 410 6.15 21.06 -19.85
N ARG A 411 5.86 22.12 -19.09
CA ARG A 411 5.90 22.05 -17.63
C ARG A 411 4.60 21.46 -17.11
N TYR A 412 4.69 20.68 -16.04
CA TYR A 412 3.51 20.14 -15.39
C TYR A 412 3.72 19.91 -13.90
N ILE A 413 2.62 19.75 -13.17
CA ILE A 413 2.60 19.37 -11.75
C ILE A 413 1.95 17.99 -11.65
N SER A 414 2.58 17.06 -10.94
CA SER A 414 1.95 15.77 -10.65
C SER A 414 0.79 15.92 -9.66
N GLU A 415 -0.39 15.39 -10.02
CA GLU A 415 -1.60 15.52 -9.22
C GLU A 415 -1.54 14.66 -7.97
N THR A 416 -1.15 15.25 -6.84
CA THR A 416 -1.25 14.59 -5.54
C THR A 416 -2.45 15.09 -4.77
N THR A 417 -3.07 14.20 -3.99
CA THR A 417 -3.95 14.64 -2.91
C THR A 417 -3.10 15.36 -1.87
N PRO A 418 -3.45 16.60 -1.46
CA PRO A 418 -2.72 17.31 -0.41
C PRO A 418 -2.61 16.46 0.84
N HIS A 419 -1.40 16.38 1.41
CA HIS A 419 -1.14 15.59 2.62
C HIS A 419 -0.01 16.20 3.43
N TYR A 420 -0.02 15.98 4.75
CA TYR A 420 1.06 16.44 5.63
C TYR A 420 2.40 15.82 5.23
N HIS A 421 3.43 16.66 5.14
CA HIS A 421 4.78 16.23 4.80
C HIS A 421 5.48 15.61 6.03
N LEU A 422 5.06 14.41 6.40
CA LEU A 422 5.59 13.63 7.51
C LEU A 422 6.78 12.77 7.06
N GLU A 423 7.96 13.36 6.94
CA GLU A 423 9.20 12.64 6.61
C GLU A 423 10.14 12.53 7.81
N ASN A 424 10.75 11.35 8.01
CA ASN A 424 11.74 11.08 9.06
C ASN A 424 11.26 11.40 10.50
N GLN A 425 9.98 11.12 10.80
CA GLN A 425 9.38 11.36 12.13
C GLN A 425 9.41 12.85 12.54
N LYS A 426 9.25 13.75 11.56
CA LYS A 426 9.18 15.20 11.75
C LYS A 426 8.08 15.82 10.90
N ILE A 427 7.65 17.01 11.28
CA ILE A 427 6.73 17.87 10.53
C ILE A 427 7.29 19.29 10.49
N GLY A 428 7.31 19.91 9.32
CA GLY A 428 7.65 21.32 9.17
C GLY A 428 6.52 22.20 9.71
N ILE A 429 6.88 23.25 10.45
CA ILE A 429 5.93 24.24 10.98
C ILE A 429 6.29 25.65 10.52
N ARG A 430 5.27 26.50 10.43
CA ARG A 430 5.42 27.92 10.11
C ARG A 430 4.29 28.74 10.73
N PHE A 431 4.57 29.99 11.11
CA PHE A 431 3.56 30.95 11.50
C PHE A 431 3.25 31.92 10.34
N ARG A 432 2.01 31.93 9.83
CA ARG A 432 1.64 32.78 8.66
C ARG A 432 1.57 34.27 8.96
N ASN A 433 1.15 34.65 10.17
CA ASN A 433 0.96 36.03 10.61
C ASN A 433 0.22 36.92 9.58
N GLY A 434 -0.86 36.41 8.96
CA GLY A 434 -1.74 37.21 8.09
C GLY A 434 -1.39 37.26 6.59
N ASN A 435 -0.38 36.52 6.13
CA ASN A 435 -0.15 36.37 4.68
C ASN A 435 -1.38 35.73 4.00
N LYS A 436 -1.79 36.25 2.83
CA LYS A 436 -2.96 35.76 2.08
C LYS A 436 -2.61 34.71 1.02
N GLU A 437 -1.38 34.67 0.53
CA GLU A 437 -0.97 33.73 -0.53
C GLU A 437 -0.81 32.31 0.01
N ILE A 438 -1.66 31.39 -0.46
CA ILE A 438 -1.71 29.99 -0.01
C ILE A 438 -0.89 29.08 -0.92
N TRP A 439 -0.88 29.36 -2.23
CA TRP A 439 -0.29 28.51 -3.26
C TRP A 439 1.07 29.07 -3.73
N PRO A 440 2.13 28.24 -3.84
CA PRO A 440 3.41 28.72 -4.30
C PRO A 440 3.38 29.14 -5.78
N SER A 441 4.14 30.21 -6.07
CA SER A 441 4.37 30.68 -7.44
C SER A 441 5.05 29.61 -8.29
N LEU A 442 4.71 29.57 -9.58
CA LEU A 442 5.26 28.64 -10.56
C LEU A 442 6.33 29.28 -11.45
N GLU A 443 6.72 30.52 -11.14
CA GLU A 443 7.76 31.27 -11.86
C GLU A 443 9.13 30.59 -11.75
N THR A 444 9.88 30.62 -12.85
CA THR A 444 11.24 30.07 -12.92
C THR A 444 12.22 31.15 -13.31
N ASN A 445 13.39 31.17 -12.66
CA ASN A 445 14.44 32.14 -12.97
C ASN A 445 15.35 31.60 -14.09
N GLY A 446 15.69 32.47 -15.06
CA GLY A 446 16.70 32.24 -16.11
C GLY A 446 16.52 33.16 -17.32
N GLU A 447 17.60 33.82 -17.76
CA GLU A 447 17.67 34.52 -19.05
C GLU A 447 17.69 33.51 -20.23
N ASN A 448 17.43 33.99 -21.45
CA ASN A 448 17.20 33.24 -22.70
C ASN A 448 18.34 32.31 -23.19
N ASN A 449 19.25 31.82 -22.34
CA ASN A 449 20.23 30.76 -22.62
C ASN A 449 20.71 29.97 -21.37
N GLU A 450 20.26 30.30 -20.14
CA GLU A 450 20.60 29.53 -18.94
C GLU A 450 19.56 28.45 -18.61
N LYS A 451 20.00 27.34 -17.99
CA LYS A 451 19.08 26.31 -17.49
C LYS A 451 18.15 26.91 -16.44
N ARG A 452 16.84 26.79 -16.65
CA ARG A 452 15.79 27.20 -15.71
C ARG A 452 16.09 26.66 -14.32
N LYS A 453 15.95 27.51 -13.30
CA LYS A 453 16.01 27.13 -11.89
C LYS A 453 14.70 27.49 -11.21
N TYR A 454 14.27 26.65 -10.29
CA TYR A 454 13.11 26.89 -9.45
C TYR A 454 13.54 26.81 -7.99
N LYS A 455 13.02 27.73 -7.17
CA LYS A 455 13.22 27.74 -5.73
C LYS A 455 11.90 28.13 -5.08
N LEU A 456 11.48 27.36 -4.08
CA LEU A 456 10.36 27.77 -3.24
C LEU A 456 10.71 29.04 -2.47
N ASP A 457 9.82 30.02 -2.49
CA ASP A 457 9.96 31.24 -1.71
C ASP A 457 10.06 30.93 -0.21
N LYS A 458 10.70 31.84 0.53
CA LYS A 458 10.91 31.69 1.97
C LYS A 458 9.58 31.49 2.73
N GLN A 459 8.47 32.00 2.21
CA GLN A 459 7.12 31.83 2.79
C GLN A 459 6.58 30.39 2.71
N TYR A 460 7.09 29.58 1.80
CA TYR A 460 6.73 28.16 1.62
C TYR A 460 7.82 27.20 2.15
N GLN A 461 8.76 27.72 2.93
CA GLN A 461 9.77 26.93 3.63
C GLN A 461 9.43 26.86 5.13
N ALA A 462 9.71 25.71 5.75
CA ALA A 462 9.50 25.53 7.19
C ALA A 462 10.38 26.50 7.99
N GLU A 463 9.80 27.13 9.02
CA GLU A 463 10.53 27.96 9.96
C GLU A 463 11.29 27.09 10.98
N ALA A 464 10.67 25.96 11.36
CA ALA A 464 11.26 24.93 12.19
C ALA A 464 10.68 23.55 11.84
N PHE A 465 11.38 22.49 12.24
CA PHE A 465 10.88 21.12 12.20
C PHE A 465 10.60 20.63 13.63
N LEU A 466 9.36 20.20 13.85
CA LEU A 466 8.91 19.57 15.09
C LEU A 466 9.03 18.06 14.96
N SER A 467 9.53 17.37 15.99
CA SER A 467 9.46 15.90 16.01
C SER A 467 8.01 15.46 16.19
N VAL A 468 7.55 14.45 15.46
CA VAL A 468 6.16 13.96 15.61
C VAL A 468 5.88 13.42 17.01
N HIS A 469 6.92 13.00 17.75
CA HIS A 469 6.79 12.58 19.13
C HIS A 469 6.51 13.74 20.11
N GLU A 470 6.66 14.99 19.68
CA GLU A 470 6.21 16.16 20.45
C GLU A 470 4.74 16.50 20.18
N LEU A 471 4.09 15.90 19.17
CA LEU A 471 2.65 16.09 18.95
C LEU A 471 1.82 15.49 20.10
N LEU A 472 2.27 14.39 20.69
CA LEU A 472 1.60 13.78 21.85
C LEU A 472 1.55 14.76 23.06
N PRO A 473 2.69 15.26 23.58
CA PRO A 473 2.66 16.23 24.66
C PRO A 473 2.03 17.57 24.24
N MET A 474 2.20 18.02 23.00
CA MET A 474 1.56 19.23 22.49
C MET A 474 0.03 19.15 22.57
N MET A 475 -0.53 18.05 22.06
CA MET A 475 -1.97 17.82 22.07
C MET A 475 -2.49 17.63 23.50
N PHE A 476 -1.79 16.84 24.31
CA PHE A 476 -2.16 16.66 25.71
C PHE A 476 -2.16 17.99 26.48
N TYR A 477 -1.13 18.83 26.30
CA TYR A 477 -1.09 20.14 26.92
C TYR A 477 -2.23 21.07 26.46
N TYR A 478 -2.56 21.05 25.16
CA TYR A 478 -3.72 21.77 24.65
C TYR A 478 -5.03 21.30 25.31
N LEU A 479 -5.23 20.00 25.48
CA LEU A 479 -6.40 19.45 26.17
C LEU A 479 -6.44 19.82 27.67
N LEU A 480 -5.29 19.88 28.35
CA LEU A 480 -5.20 20.35 29.74
C LEU A 480 -5.60 21.83 29.87
N LEU A 481 -5.14 22.69 28.95
CA LEU A 481 -5.55 24.09 28.91
C LEU A 481 -7.05 24.23 28.64
N LYS A 482 -7.58 23.38 27.75
CA LYS A 482 -9.02 23.35 27.47
C LYS A 482 -9.83 22.96 28.68
N LYS A 483 -9.30 22.13 29.57
CA LYS A 483 -9.97 21.84 30.84
C LYS A 483 -10.07 23.06 31.76
N GLU A 484 -9.04 23.92 31.80
CA GLU A 484 -9.08 25.19 32.53
C GLU A 484 -10.09 26.16 31.87
N GLU A 485 -10.12 26.21 30.54
CA GLU A 485 -10.89 27.17 29.74
C GLU A 485 -11.64 26.49 28.56
N PRO A 486 -12.77 25.78 28.82
CA PRO A 486 -13.41 24.88 27.85
C PRO A 486 -13.93 25.54 26.57
N ASN A 487 -14.39 26.79 26.68
CA ASN A 487 -15.04 27.53 25.59
C ASN A 487 -14.12 28.57 24.94
N ASN A 488 -12.81 28.51 25.20
CA ASN A 488 -11.85 29.50 24.70
C ASN A 488 -10.71 28.87 23.90
N ASP A 489 -11.07 28.11 22.85
CA ASP A 489 -10.12 27.44 21.96
C ASP A 489 -9.05 28.40 21.42
N LYS A 490 -9.40 29.67 21.14
CA LYS A 490 -8.47 30.71 20.67
C LYS A 490 -7.41 31.07 21.71
N LYS A 491 -7.78 31.26 22.99
CA LYS A 491 -6.83 31.54 24.09
C LYS A 491 -5.90 30.34 24.30
N ASN A 492 -6.46 29.14 24.37
CA ASN A 492 -5.70 27.90 24.58
C ASN A 492 -4.68 27.67 23.45
N ALA A 493 -5.11 27.84 22.20
CA ALA A 493 -4.25 27.75 21.03
C ALA A 493 -3.15 28.82 21.04
N SER A 494 -3.48 30.07 21.41
CA SER A 494 -2.51 31.16 21.49
C SER A 494 -1.42 30.91 22.54
N ILE A 495 -1.74 30.24 23.65
CA ILE A 495 -0.74 29.84 24.67
C ILE A 495 0.25 28.83 24.06
N VAL A 496 -0.26 27.82 23.34
CA VAL A 496 0.57 26.81 22.67
C VAL A 496 1.45 27.45 21.57
N GLU A 497 0.89 28.30 20.71
CA GLU A 497 1.65 29.03 19.69
C GLU A 497 2.73 29.91 20.31
N GLY A 498 2.36 30.68 21.35
CA GLY A 498 3.27 31.57 22.07
C GLY A 498 4.45 30.83 22.69
N PHE A 499 4.19 29.63 23.24
CA PHE A 499 5.22 28.77 23.79
C PHE A 499 6.24 28.33 22.72
N ILE A 500 5.77 27.81 21.58
CA ILE A 500 6.65 27.38 20.49
C ILE A 500 7.47 28.56 19.95
N LYS A 501 6.84 29.72 19.73
CA LYS A 501 7.52 30.95 19.27
C LYS A 501 8.64 31.38 20.22
N ARG A 502 8.39 31.29 21.53
CA ARG A 502 9.38 31.63 22.57
C ARG A 502 10.57 30.67 22.54
N GLU A 503 10.33 29.35 22.49
CA GLU A 503 11.40 28.35 22.41
C GLU A 503 12.32 28.57 21.19
N ILE A 504 11.76 28.83 20.01
CA ILE A 504 12.55 29.12 18.81
C ILE A 504 13.41 30.37 19.02
N ARG A 505 12.80 31.44 19.54
CA ARG A 505 13.46 32.73 19.78
C ARG A 505 14.62 32.60 20.76
N ASP A 506 14.41 31.91 21.88
CA ASP A 506 15.40 31.82 22.95
C ASP A 506 16.59 30.95 22.53
N ILE A 507 16.35 29.87 21.77
CA ILE A 507 17.42 29.07 21.18
C ILE A 507 18.20 29.86 20.12
N TYR A 508 17.53 30.68 19.30
CA TYR A 508 18.21 31.51 18.30
C TYR A 508 19.10 32.57 18.94
N LYS A 509 18.63 33.22 20.01
CA LYS A 509 19.44 34.16 20.79
C LYS A 509 20.66 33.48 21.40
N LEU A 510 20.51 32.25 21.91
CA LEU A 510 21.63 31.45 22.42
C LEU A 510 22.65 31.16 21.31
N TYR A 511 22.18 30.80 20.11
CA TYR A 511 23.05 30.56 18.97
C TYR A 511 23.81 31.81 18.54
N ASP A 512 23.16 32.97 18.54
CA ASP A 512 23.79 34.24 18.20
C ASP A 512 24.85 34.64 19.24
N ALA A 513 24.54 34.52 20.53
CA ALA A 513 25.51 34.75 21.61
C ALA A 513 26.74 33.82 21.49
N PHE A 514 26.53 32.56 21.12
CA PHE A 514 27.63 31.63 20.85
C PHE A 514 28.48 32.04 19.64
N ALA A 515 27.84 32.48 18.54
CA ALA A 515 28.54 32.96 17.35
C ALA A 515 29.38 34.21 17.64
N ASN A 516 28.83 35.15 18.41
CA ASN A 516 29.48 36.42 18.77
C ASN A 516 30.61 36.27 19.79
N GLY A 517 30.83 35.08 20.34
CA GLY A 517 31.84 34.87 21.38
C GLY A 517 31.43 35.38 22.77
N GLU A 518 30.13 35.57 23.01
CA GLU A 518 29.61 35.91 24.36
C GLU A 518 29.54 34.67 25.25
N ILE A 519 29.46 33.47 24.65
CA ILE A 519 29.50 32.17 25.34
C ILE A 519 30.77 31.43 24.88
N ASN A 520 31.78 31.31 25.76
CA ASN A 520 33.07 30.70 25.40
C ASN A 520 33.40 29.44 26.20
N ASN A 521 32.81 29.27 27.37
CA ASN A 521 32.97 28.08 28.19
C ASN A 521 31.60 27.59 28.70
N ILE A 522 31.62 26.52 29.52
CA ILE A 522 30.41 25.91 30.06
C ILE A 522 29.76 26.81 31.11
N ASP A 523 30.56 27.52 31.91
CA ASP A 523 30.04 28.39 32.96
C ASP A 523 29.26 29.56 32.35
N ASP A 524 29.74 30.14 31.25
CA ASP A 524 29.02 31.14 30.47
C ASP A 524 27.69 30.59 29.94
N LEU A 525 27.69 29.34 29.47
CA LEU A 525 26.50 28.67 28.95
C LEU A 525 25.49 28.39 30.07
N GLU A 526 25.95 27.90 31.23
CA GLU A 526 25.11 27.60 32.38
C GLU A 526 24.46 28.88 32.92
N LYS A 527 25.26 29.95 33.09
CA LYS A 527 24.76 31.28 33.46
C LYS A 527 23.75 31.83 32.45
N TYR A 528 23.98 31.62 31.16
CA TYR A 528 23.03 32.04 30.12
C TYR A 528 21.72 31.25 30.14
N CYS A 529 21.76 29.99 30.57
CA CYS A 529 20.62 29.05 30.57
C CYS A 529 19.83 29.01 31.89
N GLU A 530 20.35 29.58 32.98
CA GLU A 530 19.83 29.47 34.36
C GLU A 530 18.33 29.79 34.46
N ASP A 531 17.88 30.87 33.82
CA ASP A 531 16.46 31.30 33.83
C ASP A 531 15.65 30.88 32.60
N LYS A 532 16.29 30.22 31.61
CA LYS A 532 15.67 29.92 30.30
C LYS A 532 15.19 28.48 30.17
N GLY A 533 15.53 27.62 31.14
CA GLY A 533 15.05 26.24 31.18
C GLY A 533 15.52 25.36 30.00
N ILE A 534 16.56 25.76 29.26
CA ILE A 534 17.12 25.04 28.11
C ILE A 534 18.12 23.99 28.63
N PRO A 535 17.80 22.68 28.59
CA PRO A 535 18.73 21.65 29.02
C PRO A 535 19.90 21.52 28.03
N LYS A 536 21.12 21.36 28.55
CA LYS A 536 22.34 21.12 27.75
C LYS A 536 22.19 20.05 26.66
N ARG A 537 21.43 18.99 26.92
CA ARG A 537 21.15 17.90 25.95
C ARG A 537 20.37 18.33 24.70
N HIS A 538 19.77 19.51 24.70
CA HIS A 538 19.03 20.06 23.56
C HIS A 538 19.94 20.85 22.62
N LEU A 539 21.17 21.16 23.05
CA LEU A 539 22.11 21.95 22.27
C LEU A 539 22.83 21.09 21.21
N PRO A 540 23.27 21.71 20.10
CA PRO A 540 24.09 21.04 19.10
C PRO A 540 25.35 20.44 19.73
N LYS A 541 25.63 19.17 19.42
CA LYS A 541 26.82 18.46 19.96
C LYS A 541 28.15 19.17 19.64
N GLN A 542 28.21 19.91 18.54
CA GLN A 542 29.40 20.67 18.16
C GLN A 542 29.62 21.89 19.05
N MET A 543 28.55 22.58 19.47
CA MET A 543 28.64 23.65 20.47
C MET A 543 29.23 23.10 21.77
N VAL A 544 28.67 22.00 22.28
CA VAL A 544 29.17 21.35 23.50
C VAL A 544 30.64 20.93 23.34
N ALA A 545 31.02 20.32 22.21
CA ALA A 545 32.40 19.91 21.99
C ALA A 545 33.40 21.08 21.97
N ILE A 546 33.01 22.24 21.41
CA ILE A 546 33.83 23.46 21.40
C ILE A 546 33.97 24.01 22.82
N LEU A 547 32.88 24.07 23.58
CA LEU A 547 32.89 24.62 24.95
C LEU A 547 33.62 23.72 25.96
N TYR A 548 33.68 22.40 25.71
CA TYR A 548 34.41 21.42 26.54
C TYR A 548 35.86 21.17 26.08
N ASP A 549 36.29 21.80 24.99
CA ASP A 549 37.57 21.51 24.32
C ASP A 549 37.79 19.99 24.08
N GLU A 550 36.74 19.28 23.67
CA GLU A 550 36.80 17.83 23.44
C GLU A 550 37.62 17.50 22.18
N HIS A 551 38.88 17.12 22.35
CA HIS A 551 39.69 16.57 21.26
C HIS A 551 39.26 15.14 20.89
N LYS A 552 38.88 14.95 19.62
CA LYS A 552 38.60 13.62 19.05
C LYS A 552 39.79 13.11 18.26
N ASP A 553 40.28 11.92 18.64
CA ASP A 553 41.23 11.15 17.84
C ASP A 553 40.54 10.64 16.55
N MET A 554 40.77 11.38 15.46
CA MET A 554 40.18 11.09 14.15
C MET A 554 40.72 9.81 13.54
N VAL A 555 41.96 9.41 13.85
CA VAL A 555 42.57 8.16 13.37
C VAL A 555 41.85 6.96 14.00
N LYS A 556 41.57 7.02 15.30
CA LYS A 556 40.80 6.00 16.02
C LYS A 556 39.36 5.92 15.52
N GLU A 557 38.71 7.05 15.25
CA GLU A 557 37.37 7.09 14.66
C GLU A 557 37.34 6.54 13.22
N ALA A 558 38.34 6.85 12.41
CA ALA A 558 38.50 6.28 11.07
C ALA A 558 38.67 4.75 11.14
N LYS A 559 39.55 4.25 12.00
CA LYS A 559 39.75 2.81 12.24
C LYS A 559 38.46 2.12 12.70
N ARG A 560 37.69 2.76 13.59
CA ARG A 560 36.37 2.27 14.03
C ARG A 560 35.39 2.20 12.86
N LYS A 561 35.27 3.28 12.09
CA LYS A 561 34.33 3.37 10.96
C LYS A 561 34.66 2.39 9.83
N GLN A 562 35.94 2.21 9.52
CA GLN A 562 36.41 1.21 8.55
C GLN A 562 36.01 -0.21 8.99
N LYS A 563 36.27 -0.58 10.25
CA LYS A 563 35.86 -1.89 10.81
C LYS A 563 34.34 -2.10 10.75
N GLU A 564 33.55 -1.07 11.03
CA GLU A 564 32.09 -1.13 10.89
C GLU A 564 31.67 -1.39 9.44
N MET A 565 32.23 -0.65 8.48
CA MET A 565 31.92 -0.84 7.07
C MET A 565 32.31 -2.24 6.56
N VAL A 566 33.45 -2.78 6.99
CA VAL A 566 33.86 -4.17 6.70
C VAL A 566 32.86 -5.16 7.30
N LYS A 567 32.50 -4.97 8.57
CA LYS A 567 31.53 -5.85 9.26
C LYS A 567 30.16 -5.84 8.57
N ASP A 568 29.66 -4.67 8.19
CA ASP A 568 28.39 -4.53 7.50
C ASP A 568 28.45 -5.18 6.10
N THR A 569 29.55 -4.99 5.37
CA THR A 569 29.74 -5.60 4.04
C THR A 569 29.82 -7.13 4.13
N LYS A 570 30.52 -7.68 5.14
CA LYS A 570 30.56 -9.14 5.39
C LYS A 570 29.19 -9.72 5.72
N LYS A 571 28.35 -9.00 6.47
CA LYS A 571 26.97 -9.43 6.74
C LYS A 571 26.14 -9.51 5.46
N LEU A 572 26.22 -8.49 4.60
CA LEU A 572 25.52 -8.49 3.31
C LEU A 572 25.94 -9.67 2.43
N LEU A 573 27.25 -9.97 2.39
CA LEU A 573 27.78 -11.12 1.66
C LEU A 573 27.28 -12.45 2.23
N ALA A 574 27.32 -12.63 3.56
CA ALA A 574 26.81 -13.83 4.21
C ALA A 574 25.30 -14.00 4.02
N THR A 575 24.53 -12.91 4.05
CA THR A 575 23.10 -12.95 3.72
C THR A 575 22.91 -13.43 2.29
N LEU A 576 23.63 -12.87 1.31
CA LEU A 576 23.57 -13.30 -0.09
C LEU A 576 23.86 -14.80 -0.25
N GLU A 577 24.91 -15.32 0.40
CA GLU A 577 25.29 -16.74 0.37
C GLU A 577 24.23 -17.66 0.98
N LYS A 578 23.64 -17.28 2.13
CA LYS A 578 22.53 -18.03 2.72
C LYS A 578 21.32 -18.10 1.78
N GLN A 579 21.01 -17.00 1.09
CA GLN A 579 19.89 -16.96 0.15
C GLN A 579 20.11 -17.89 -1.04
N THR A 580 21.31 -17.85 -1.63
CA THR A 580 21.64 -18.66 -2.81
C THR A 580 21.69 -20.15 -2.45
N GLN A 581 21.96 -20.50 -1.20
CA GLN A 581 21.93 -21.88 -0.73
C GLN A 581 20.51 -22.41 -0.44
N GLY A 582 19.50 -21.53 -0.44
CA GLY A 582 18.12 -21.89 -0.10
C GLY A 582 17.95 -22.27 1.37
N GLU A 583 18.85 -21.79 2.23
CA GLU A 583 18.76 -22.01 3.66
C GLU A 583 17.59 -21.23 4.25
N ILE A 584 17.03 -21.76 5.33
CA ILE A 584 16.05 -21.04 6.15
C ILE A 584 16.85 -20.09 7.07
N GLU A 585 16.38 -18.87 7.29
CA GLU A 585 17.01 -18.00 8.30
C GLU A 585 17.01 -18.70 9.69
N ASP A 586 17.95 -18.32 10.57
CA ASP A 586 17.93 -18.70 11.99
C ASP A 586 16.63 -18.17 12.64
N GLY A 587 15.53 -18.90 12.51
CA GLY A 587 14.19 -18.40 12.80
C GLY A 587 13.04 -18.96 11.95
N GLY A 588 13.28 -19.89 11.02
CA GLY A 588 12.19 -20.60 10.32
C GLY A 588 11.63 -19.90 9.08
N ARG A 589 12.14 -18.71 8.71
CA ARG A 589 11.67 -17.97 7.52
C ARG A 589 12.43 -18.39 6.26
N ASN A 590 11.67 -18.69 5.20
CA ASN A 590 12.22 -18.74 3.84
C ASN A 590 12.89 -17.41 3.51
N ILE A 591 14.15 -17.46 3.09
CA ILE A 591 14.88 -16.28 2.65
C ILE A 591 14.23 -15.74 1.38
N ARG A 592 13.70 -14.52 1.44
CA ARG A 592 13.09 -13.84 0.28
C ARG A 592 14.18 -13.58 -0.77
N LEU A 593 13.88 -13.91 -2.02
CA LEU A 593 14.73 -13.57 -3.16
C LEU A 593 15.00 -12.06 -3.15
N LEU A 594 16.27 -11.64 -3.13
CA LEU A 594 16.62 -10.23 -3.30
C LEU A 594 16.09 -9.73 -4.65
N LYS A 595 15.40 -8.59 -4.63
CA LYS A 595 14.91 -7.94 -5.84
C LYS A 595 16.06 -7.22 -6.53
N SER A 596 16.24 -7.42 -7.83
CA SER A 596 17.29 -6.75 -8.62
C SER A 596 17.30 -5.23 -8.45
N GLY A 597 16.11 -4.60 -8.39
CA GLY A 597 15.96 -3.15 -8.17
C GLY A 597 16.48 -2.66 -6.81
N GLU A 598 16.31 -3.44 -5.74
CA GLU A 598 16.83 -3.08 -4.40
C GLU A 598 18.36 -3.16 -4.36
N ILE A 599 18.93 -4.20 -4.97
CA ILE A 599 20.39 -4.36 -5.12
C ILE A 599 20.96 -3.21 -5.95
N ALA A 600 20.33 -2.89 -7.09
CA ALA A 600 20.76 -1.80 -7.96
C ALA A 600 20.75 -0.45 -7.24
N ARG A 601 19.68 -0.13 -6.49
CA ARG A 601 19.59 1.08 -5.67
C ARG A 601 20.71 1.14 -4.63
N TRP A 602 21.00 0.03 -3.94
CA TRP A 602 22.10 -0.02 -2.98
C TRP A 602 23.46 0.20 -3.66
N LEU A 603 23.70 -0.47 -4.79
CA LEU A 603 24.94 -0.39 -5.56
C LEU A 603 25.20 1.04 -6.03
N VAL A 604 24.24 1.71 -6.67
CA VAL A 604 24.46 3.10 -7.14
C VAL A 604 24.73 4.04 -5.98
N ASN A 605 24.00 3.91 -4.87
CA ASN A 605 24.23 4.76 -3.69
C ASN A 605 25.63 4.55 -3.10
N ASP A 606 26.10 3.30 -3.02
CA ASP A 606 27.45 2.99 -2.55
C ASP A 606 28.53 3.43 -3.56
N MET A 607 28.30 3.27 -4.86
CA MET A 607 29.17 3.79 -5.91
C MET A 607 29.33 5.31 -5.80
N MET A 608 28.22 6.05 -5.65
CA MET A 608 28.25 7.49 -5.46
C MET A 608 28.92 7.88 -4.14
N ARG A 609 28.84 7.05 -3.10
CA ARG A 609 29.55 7.30 -1.85
C ARG A 609 31.07 7.16 -2.00
N PHE A 610 31.54 6.16 -2.72
CA PHE A 610 32.95 5.85 -2.90
C PHE A 610 33.60 6.56 -4.09
N GLN A 611 32.85 7.21 -4.97
CA GLN A 611 33.42 8.03 -6.03
C GLN A 611 33.79 9.44 -5.50
N PRO A 612 35.05 9.89 -5.66
CA PRO A 612 35.43 11.26 -5.33
C PRO A 612 34.80 12.27 -6.29
N VAL A 613 34.63 13.51 -5.84
CA VAL A 613 34.24 14.64 -6.69
C VAL A 613 35.50 15.26 -7.29
N GLN A 614 35.43 15.72 -8.55
CA GLN A 614 36.53 16.51 -9.13
C GLN A 614 36.57 17.86 -8.42
N LYS A 615 37.76 18.45 -8.37
CA LYS A 615 37.98 19.79 -7.87
C LYS A 615 38.56 20.64 -9.00
N ASP A 616 38.20 21.90 -9.04
CA ASP A 616 38.85 22.87 -9.92
C ASP A 616 40.25 23.24 -9.39
N ASN A 617 40.92 24.17 -10.08
CA ASN A 617 42.27 24.63 -9.73
C ASN A 617 42.32 25.35 -8.37
N GLU A 618 41.18 25.83 -7.87
CA GLU A 618 41.04 26.50 -6.57
C GLU A 618 40.66 25.50 -5.45
N GLY A 619 40.47 24.22 -5.80
CA GLY A 619 40.09 23.17 -4.85
C GLY A 619 38.58 23.08 -4.59
N ASN A 620 37.74 23.84 -5.30
CA ASN A 620 36.30 23.82 -5.15
C ASN A 620 35.66 22.61 -5.86
N PRO A 621 34.65 21.96 -5.26
CA PRO A 621 33.99 20.80 -5.87
C PRO A 621 33.26 21.13 -7.18
N LEU A 622 33.59 20.40 -8.24
CA LEU A 622 32.84 20.40 -9.49
C LEU A 622 31.68 19.42 -9.39
N ASN A 623 30.54 19.87 -8.88
CA ASN A 623 29.37 19.02 -8.57
C ASN A 623 28.86 18.19 -9.76
N ASN A 624 29.05 18.70 -10.98
CA ASN A 624 28.66 18.04 -12.23
C ASN A 624 29.62 16.92 -12.66
N SER A 625 30.71 16.67 -11.93
CA SER A 625 31.67 15.59 -12.22
C SER A 625 31.18 14.21 -11.80
N LYS A 626 30.04 14.15 -11.11
CA LYS A 626 29.35 12.92 -10.67
C LYS A 626 27.96 12.88 -11.29
N ALA A 627 27.29 11.73 -11.14
CA ALA A 627 25.95 11.54 -11.68
C ALA A 627 24.96 12.60 -11.18
N ASN A 628 24.27 13.29 -12.10
CA ASN A 628 23.05 14.02 -11.76
C ASN A 628 21.86 13.07 -11.61
N SER A 629 20.69 13.60 -11.24
CA SER A 629 19.47 12.81 -10.99
C SER A 629 19.13 11.83 -12.12
N THR A 630 19.10 12.30 -13.38
CA THR A 630 18.75 11.45 -14.53
C THR A 630 19.82 10.38 -14.78
N GLU A 631 21.11 10.73 -14.73
CA GLU A 631 22.20 9.75 -14.88
C GLU A 631 22.21 8.71 -13.75
N TYR A 632 21.93 9.12 -12.52
CA TYR A 632 21.78 8.23 -11.36
C TYR A 632 20.66 7.22 -11.59
N GLN A 633 19.49 7.70 -12.02
CA GLN A 633 18.33 6.85 -12.31
C GLN A 633 18.61 5.87 -13.45
N MET A 634 19.22 6.32 -14.54
CA MET A 634 19.56 5.43 -15.67
C MET A 634 20.61 4.39 -15.28
N LEU A 635 21.61 4.76 -14.49
CA LEU A 635 22.57 3.80 -13.98
C LEU A 635 21.90 2.76 -13.07
N GLN A 636 20.99 3.18 -12.19
CA GLN A 636 20.21 2.28 -11.34
C GLN A 636 19.40 1.29 -12.19
N ARG A 637 18.71 1.77 -13.22
CA ARG A 637 17.88 0.92 -14.10
C ARG A 637 18.71 -0.06 -14.91
N SER A 638 19.85 0.41 -15.44
CA SER A 638 20.80 -0.46 -16.15
C SER A 638 21.35 -1.56 -15.25
N LEU A 639 21.59 -1.27 -13.96
CA LEU A 639 21.96 -2.30 -12.97
C LEU A 639 20.79 -3.23 -12.61
N ALA A 640 19.55 -2.73 -12.57
CA ALA A 640 18.38 -3.55 -12.26
C ALA A 640 18.06 -4.56 -13.38
N LEU A 641 18.41 -4.22 -14.63
CA LEU A 641 18.25 -5.07 -15.82
C LEU A 641 19.55 -5.79 -16.23
N TYR A 642 20.58 -5.75 -15.39
CA TYR A 642 21.90 -6.28 -15.69
C TYR A 642 21.86 -7.75 -16.13
N ASN A 643 22.35 -8.00 -17.34
CA ASN A 643 22.43 -9.34 -17.92
C ASN A 643 23.73 -9.54 -18.73
N LYS A 644 23.86 -10.64 -19.48
CA LYS A 644 25.06 -10.95 -20.27
C LYS A 644 25.28 -9.97 -21.43
N GLU A 645 24.21 -9.50 -22.06
CA GLU A 645 24.20 -8.71 -23.30
C GLU A 645 24.25 -7.20 -23.03
N GLU A 646 23.55 -6.72 -22.00
CA GLU A 646 23.48 -5.31 -21.65
C GLU A 646 24.22 -5.03 -20.32
N LYS A 647 25.43 -4.44 -20.45
CA LYS A 647 26.28 -4.03 -19.33
C LYS A 647 26.17 -2.52 -19.06
N PRO A 648 26.32 -2.07 -17.79
CA PRO A 648 26.27 -0.66 -17.42
C PRO A 648 27.53 0.14 -17.83
N THR A 649 28.48 -0.45 -18.57
CA THR A 649 29.80 0.14 -18.87
C THR A 649 29.72 1.53 -19.49
N ARG A 650 28.75 1.76 -20.40
CA ARG A 650 28.52 3.09 -21.02
C ARG A 650 28.15 4.16 -19.98
N TYR A 651 27.29 3.81 -19.03
CA TYR A 651 26.89 4.70 -17.94
C TYR A 651 28.05 4.92 -16.97
N PHE A 652 28.83 3.88 -16.63
CA PHE A 652 30.02 4.02 -15.79
C PHE A 652 31.03 5.02 -16.35
N ARG A 653 31.27 5.04 -17.67
CA ARG A 653 32.15 6.04 -18.30
C ARG A 653 31.54 7.43 -18.20
N GLN A 654 30.27 7.59 -18.56
CA GLN A 654 29.61 8.90 -18.57
C GLN A 654 29.56 9.55 -17.18
N VAL A 655 29.30 8.78 -16.13
CA VAL A 655 29.27 9.30 -14.75
C VAL A 655 30.65 9.30 -14.09
N ASN A 656 31.71 9.11 -14.86
CA ASN A 656 33.10 9.12 -14.42
C ASN A 656 33.45 8.04 -13.38
N LEU A 657 32.68 6.95 -13.28
CA LEU A 657 33.00 5.84 -12.37
C LEU A 657 34.21 5.04 -12.86
N ILE A 658 34.51 5.07 -14.16
CA ILE A 658 35.68 4.45 -14.77
C ILE A 658 36.32 5.40 -15.81
N ASN A 659 37.59 5.17 -16.14
CA ASN A 659 38.33 5.87 -17.21
C ASN A 659 38.21 7.41 -17.14
N SER A 660 38.30 7.96 -15.94
CA SER A 660 38.12 9.39 -15.65
C SER A 660 39.19 9.89 -14.67
N SER A 661 39.19 11.20 -14.40
CA SER A 661 40.06 11.80 -13.37
C SER A 661 39.55 11.60 -11.93
N ASN A 662 38.31 11.15 -11.73
CA ASN A 662 37.71 10.86 -10.43
C ASN A 662 37.01 9.48 -10.39
N PRO A 663 37.72 8.39 -10.74
CA PRO A 663 37.11 7.07 -10.89
C PRO A 663 36.71 6.49 -9.54
N HIS A 664 35.80 5.52 -9.56
CA HIS A 664 35.47 4.75 -8.38
C HIS A 664 36.69 3.91 -7.96
N PRO A 665 37.08 3.92 -6.66
CA PRO A 665 38.39 3.45 -6.22
C PRO A 665 38.62 1.97 -6.49
N PHE A 666 37.58 1.14 -6.44
CA PHE A 666 37.72 -0.31 -6.60
C PHE A 666 36.84 -0.97 -7.66
N LEU A 667 36.09 -0.19 -8.45
CA LEU A 667 35.10 -0.77 -9.38
C LEU A 667 35.78 -1.60 -10.47
N LYS A 668 36.94 -1.15 -10.96
CA LYS A 668 37.73 -1.86 -11.99
C LYS A 668 38.19 -3.26 -11.58
N TRP A 669 38.27 -3.57 -10.29
CA TRP A 669 38.69 -4.89 -9.82
C TRP A 669 37.53 -5.86 -9.62
N THR A 670 36.29 -5.39 -9.76
CA THR A 670 35.10 -6.24 -9.67
C THR A 670 34.93 -7.14 -10.89
N LYS A 671 35.68 -6.91 -11.98
CA LYS A 671 35.54 -7.64 -13.25
C LYS A 671 34.06 -7.71 -13.68
N TRP A 672 33.35 -6.59 -13.53
CA TRP A 672 31.94 -6.42 -13.87
C TRP A 672 31.66 -6.96 -15.28
N GLU A 673 32.53 -6.71 -16.26
CA GLU A 673 32.35 -7.22 -17.64
C GLU A 673 32.26 -8.76 -17.72
N GLU A 674 32.92 -9.49 -16.81
CA GLU A 674 32.87 -10.96 -16.71
C GLU A 674 31.63 -11.48 -15.95
N CYS A 675 30.92 -10.63 -15.22
CA CYS A 675 29.74 -11.03 -14.44
C CYS A 675 28.52 -11.18 -15.35
N ASN A 676 27.78 -12.30 -15.29
CA ASN A 676 26.61 -12.55 -16.15
C ASN A 676 25.29 -11.94 -15.65
N ASN A 677 25.17 -11.64 -14.35
CA ASN A 677 23.94 -11.15 -13.75
C ASN A 677 24.22 -10.18 -12.57
N ILE A 678 23.17 -9.52 -12.08
CA ILE A 678 23.28 -8.55 -10.97
C ILE A 678 23.77 -9.18 -9.66
N LEU A 679 23.45 -10.44 -9.37
CA LEU A 679 23.85 -11.12 -8.13
C LEU A 679 25.35 -11.42 -8.13
N SER A 680 25.87 -11.93 -9.26
CA SER A 680 27.31 -12.19 -9.40
C SER A 680 28.11 -10.88 -9.36
N PHE A 681 27.60 -9.81 -9.99
CA PHE A 681 28.21 -8.48 -9.89
C PHE A 681 28.18 -7.94 -8.45
N TYR A 682 27.04 -8.06 -7.76
CA TYR A 682 26.89 -7.63 -6.37
C TYR A 682 27.87 -8.35 -5.44
N ARG A 683 27.99 -9.68 -5.57
CA ARG A 683 28.96 -10.48 -4.83
C ARG A 683 30.38 -9.98 -5.06
N SER A 684 30.78 -9.81 -6.32
CA SER A 684 32.11 -9.31 -6.68
C SER A 684 32.37 -7.91 -6.11
N TYR A 685 31.39 -7.01 -6.19
CA TYR A 685 31.46 -5.67 -5.63
C TYR A 685 31.68 -5.68 -4.11
N LEU A 686 30.91 -6.49 -3.37
CA LEU A 686 31.06 -6.63 -1.91
C LEU A 686 32.44 -7.17 -1.53
N THR A 687 32.93 -8.19 -2.24
CA THR A 687 34.26 -8.76 -2.01
C THR A 687 35.36 -7.72 -2.22
N LYS A 688 35.33 -6.98 -3.34
CA LYS A 688 36.32 -5.94 -3.63
C LYS A 688 36.22 -4.73 -2.71
N LYS A 689 35.02 -4.40 -2.22
CA LYS A 689 34.85 -3.40 -1.17
C LYS A 689 35.54 -3.80 0.14
N ILE A 690 35.44 -5.06 0.56
CA ILE A 690 36.13 -5.57 1.75
C ILE A 690 37.65 -5.49 1.56
N GLU A 691 38.16 -5.97 0.41
CA GLU A 691 39.59 -5.89 0.08
C GLU A 691 40.10 -4.44 0.10
N PHE A 692 39.36 -3.50 -0.50
CA PHE A 692 39.69 -2.09 -0.51
C PHE A 692 39.73 -1.51 0.91
N LEU A 693 38.68 -1.71 1.70
CA LEU A 693 38.59 -1.17 3.06
C LEU A 693 39.69 -1.72 3.98
N ASN A 694 40.09 -2.98 3.83
CA ASN A 694 41.17 -3.58 4.62
C ASN A 694 42.57 -3.05 4.25
N LYS A 695 42.75 -2.51 3.04
CA LYS A 695 44.03 -1.93 2.59
C LYS A 695 44.21 -0.47 3.01
N LEU A 696 43.13 0.20 3.46
CA LEU A 696 43.19 1.61 3.85
C LEU A 696 43.98 1.77 5.16
N LYS A 697 44.85 2.78 5.17
CA LYS A 697 45.52 3.27 6.38
C LYS A 697 44.57 4.25 7.10
N PRO A 698 44.22 4.03 8.39
CA PRO A 698 43.39 4.97 9.15
C PRO A 698 43.95 6.40 9.22
N GLU A 699 45.25 6.56 9.04
CA GLU A 699 45.95 7.85 9.06
C GLU A 699 45.56 8.73 7.86
N ASP A 700 45.19 8.14 6.72
CA ASP A 700 44.72 8.85 5.53
C ASP A 700 43.23 9.26 5.61
N TRP A 701 42.67 9.45 6.81
CA TRP A 701 41.24 9.67 7.00
C TRP A 701 40.72 10.93 6.29
N GLU A 702 41.51 12.01 6.23
CA GLU A 702 41.13 13.26 5.56
C GLU A 702 40.88 13.04 4.07
N LYS A 703 41.80 12.35 3.39
CA LYS A 703 41.65 11.96 1.97
C LYS A 703 40.43 11.06 1.75
N ASN A 704 40.10 10.24 2.75
CA ASN A 704 39.04 9.24 2.71
C ASN A 704 37.70 9.73 3.27
N GLN A 705 37.62 10.98 3.73
CA GLN A 705 36.48 11.51 4.46
C GLN A 705 35.18 11.46 3.63
N TYR A 706 35.28 11.66 2.32
CA TYR A 706 34.12 11.70 1.42
C TYR A 706 33.27 10.42 1.46
N PHE A 707 33.87 9.26 1.75
CA PHE A 707 33.13 8.01 1.96
C PHE A 707 33.05 7.57 3.43
N LEU A 708 34.03 7.92 4.27
CA LEU A 708 34.00 7.59 5.70
C LEU A 708 32.90 8.38 6.44
N LYS A 709 32.66 9.64 6.04
CA LYS A 709 31.69 10.56 6.63
C LYS A 709 31.85 10.66 8.15
N LEU A 710 33.08 10.86 8.62
CA LEU A 710 33.41 11.04 10.03
C LEU A 710 32.86 12.38 10.53
N LYS A 711 32.54 12.47 11.82
CA LYS A 711 32.06 13.71 12.44
C LYS A 711 33.27 14.55 12.86
N GLU A 712 33.78 15.33 11.92
CA GLU A 712 34.88 16.26 12.17
C GLU A 712 34.51 17.34 13.19
N PRO A 713 35.46 17.70 14.08
CA PRO A 713 35.38 18.95 14.82
C PRO A 713 35.34 20.12 13.85
N LYS A 714 34.30 20.95 13.93
CA LYS A 714 34.21 22.23 13.20
C LYS A 714 34.46 23.34 14.19
N THR A 715 35.26 24.34 13.81
CA THR A 715 35.69 25.42 14.71
C THR A 715 35.02 26.76 14.41
N ASN A 716 34.63 27.02 13.16
CA ASN A 716 33.97 28.26 12.78
C ASN A 716 32.53 28.32 13.31
N ARG A 717 32.30 29.17 14.32
CA ARG A 717 31.00 29.30 15.02
C ARG A 717 29.90 29.90 14.15
N GLU A 718 30.22 30.89 13.32
CA GLU A 718 29.24 31.56 12.44
C GLU A 718 28.63 30.60 11.42
N THR A 719 29.46 29.86 10.69
CA THR A 719 29.01 28.88 9.70
C THR A 719 28.22 27.73 10.35
N LEU A 720 28.58 27.35 11.57
CA LEU A 720 27.83 26.37 12.38
C LEU A 720 26.43 26.89 12.71
N VAL A 721 26.33 28.11 13.24
CA VAL A 721 25.07 28.72 13.63
C VAL A 721 24.15 28.97 12.43
N GLN A 722 24.69 29.45 11.31
CA GLN A 722 23.94 29.53 10.04
C GLN A 722 23.40 28.17 9.63
N GLY A 723 24.20 27.11 9.75
CA GLY A 723 23.78 25.73 9.49
C GLY A 723 22.72 25.21 10.46
N TRP A 724 22.76 25.59 11.74
CA TRP A 724 21.75 25.18 12.74
C TRP A 724 20.41 25.88 12.57
N LYS A 725 20.42 27.14 12.11
CA LYS A 725 19.21 27.92 11.79
C LYS A 725 18.59 27.48 10.45
N ASN A 726 19.40 27.00 9.50
CA ASN A 726 18.91 26.47 8.23
C ASN A 726 18.27 25.08 8.42
N GLY A 727 16.94 25.01 8.37
CA GLY A 727 16.20 23.76 8.67
C GLY A 727 16.24 23.42 10.17
N PHE A 728 16.06 24.44 11.02
CA PHE A 728 16.10 24.34 12.47
C PHE A 728 15.21 23.21 13.00
N ASN A 729 15.72 22.43 13.94
CA ASN A 729 14.99 21.33 14.58
C ASN A 729 14.70 21.68 16.02
N LEU A 730 13.42 21.71 16.38
CA LEU A 730 13.01 21.89 17.77
C LEU A 730 13.49 20.72 18.63
N PRO A 731 13.88 20.98 19.90
CA PRO A 731 14.30 19.93 20.81
C PRO A 731 13.13 19.06 21.29
N ARG A 732 13.43 18.04 22.08
CA ARG A 732 12.44 17.11 22.66
C ARG A 732 11.99 17.58 24.04
N GLY A 733 10.75 17.27 24.42
CA GLY A 733 10.17 17.61 25.71
C GLY A 733 9.97 19.11 25.91
N ILE A 734 9.57 19.84 24.86
CA ILE A 734 9.34 21.30 24.95
C ILE A 734 8.14 21.60 25.85
N PHE A 735 7.10 20.77 25.81
CA PHE A 735 5.91 20.92 26.66
C PHE A 735 6.02 20.26 28.04
N THR A 736 7.18 19.69 28.41
CA THR A 736 7.28 18.91 29.67
C THR A 736 7.11 19.76 30.92
N GLU A 737 7.75 20.93 31.00
CA GLU A 737 7.56 21.82 32.15
C GLU A 737 6.19 22.50 32.16
N PRO A 738 5.66 23.01 31.02
CA PRO A 738 4.27 23.52 30.99
C PRO A 738 3.24 22.51 31.51
N ILE A 739 3.39 21.23 31.15
CA ILE A 739 2.53 20.16 31.67
C ILE A 739 2.75 19.98 33.18
N ARG A 740 4.01 19.96 33.65
CA ARG A 740 4.31 19.86 35.09
C ARG A 740 3.68 21.01 35.87
N GLU A 741 3.84 22.24 35.41
CA GLU A 741 3.26 23.43 36.02
C GLU A 741 1.73 23.37 36.08
N TRP A 742 1.09 22.83 35.04
CA TRP A 742 -0.35 22.57 35.07
C TRP A 742 -0.73 21.65 36.24
N PHE A 743 -0.04 20.52 36.41
CA PHE A 743 -0.28 19.61 37.55
C PHE A 743 -0.01 20.27 38.90
N LYS A 744 1.04 21.10 39.02
CA LYS A 744 1.33 21.85 40.26
C LYS A 744 0.19 22.80 40.63
N ARG A 745 -0.35 23.53 39.65
CA ARG A 745 -1.52 24.41 39.88
C ARG A 745 -2.78 23.63 40.29
N HIS A 746 -2.87 22.36 39.91
CA HIS A 746 -4.01 21.48 40.17
C HIS A 746 -3.73 20.43 41.25
N GLN A 747 -2.65 20.57 42.02
CA GLN A 747 -2.23 19.54 42.99
C GLN A 747 -3.31 19.25 44.05
N ASN A 748 -4.11 20.27 44.42
CA ASN A 748 -5.22 20.13 45.37
C ASN A 748 -6.41 19.33 44.82
N ASN A 749 -6.41 18.96 43.54
CA ASN A 749 -7.50 18.19 42.91
C ASN A 749 -7.35 16.68 43.09
N SER A 750 -6.14 16.18 43.40
CA SER A 750 -5.85 14.75 43.64
C SER A 750 -4.49 14.57 44.32
N GLU A 751 -4.41 13.70 45.33
CA GLU A 751 -3.14 13.31 45.98
C GLU A 751 -2.12 12.71 44.99
N GLU A 752 -2.59 12.10 43.89
CA GLU A 752 -1.70 11.58 42.84
C GLU A 752 -1.05 12.71 42.03
N TYR A 753 -1.66 13.90 41.95
CA TYR A 753 -1.08 15.06 41.26
C TYR A 753 0.07 15.68 42.04
N GLU A 754 0.02 15.65 43.38
CA GLU A 754 1.13 16.11 44.22
C GLU A 754 2.44 15.34 43.92
N LYS A 755 2.31 14.03 43.64
CA LYS A 755 3.45 13.15 43.31
C LYS A 755 4.13 13.51 41.98
N VAL A 756 3.49 14.28 41.11
CA VAL A 756 4.03 14.67 39.79
C VAL A 756 5.23 15.58 39.93
N GLU A 757 5.29 16.42 40.97
CA GLU A 757 6.41 17.34 41.18
C GLU A 757 7.73 16.60 41.36
N ALA A 758 7.72 15.48 42.08
CA ALA A 758 8.88 14.63 42.33
C ALA A 758 9.36 13.83 41.10
N LEU A 759 8.61 13.83 39.99
CA LEU A 759 8.98 13.05 38.80
C LEU A 759 10.12 13.72 38.01
N ASP A 760 11.12 12.91 37.64
CA ASP A 760 12.14 13.33 36.68
C ASP A 760 11.53 13.75 35.34
N ARG A 761 12.19 14.71 34.68
CA ARG A 761 11.83 15.15 33.33
C ARG A 761 11.82 14.00 32.31
N VAL A 762 12.69 13.00 32.49
CA VAL A 762 12.79 11.86 31.57
C VAL A 762 11.56 10.97 31.71
N GLY A 763 10.69 11.01 30.71
CA GLY A 763 9.46 10.23 30.70
C GLY A 763 8.36 10.79 31.61
N LEU A 764 8.43 12.07 32.00
CA LEU A 764 7.35 12.69 32.79
C LEU A 764 6.01 12.58 32.07
N VAL A 765 5.94 13.07 30.83
CA VAL A 765 4.69 13.05 30.04
C VAL A 765 4.14 11.63 29.91
N THR A 766 5.03 10.64 29.74
CA THR A 766 4.59 9.25 29.56
C THR A 766 4.02 8.63 30.85
N LYS A 767 4.31 9.19 32.02
CA LYS A 767 3.76 8.80 33.32
C LYS A 767 2.49 9.58 33.66
N VAL A 768 2.44 10.88 33.35
CA VAL A 768 1.31 11.73 33.77
C VAL A 768 0.08 11.59 32.89
N ILE A 769 0.20 11.24 31.59
CA ILE A 769 -0.97 10.97 30.74
C ILE A 769 -1.87 9.88 31.32
N PRO A 770 -1.35 8.66 31.61
CA PRO A 770 -2.20 7.61 32.18
C PRO A 770 -2.66 7.93 33.60
N LEU A 771 -1.87 8.67 34.39
CA LEU A 771 -2.26 9.13 35.72
C LEU A 771 -3.47 10.09 35.62
N PHE A 772 -3.36 11.14 34.81
CA PHE A 772 -4.47 12.06 34.52
C PHE A 772 -5.71 11.33 34.03
N PHE A 773 -5.54 10.40 33.08
CA PHE A 773 -6.66 9.67 32.51
C PHE A 773 -7.43 8.85 33.56
N LYS A 774 -6.72 8.20 34.50
CA LYS A 774 -7.35 7.50 35.62
C LYS A 774 -8.06 8.45 36.57
N GLU A 775 -7.35 9.48 37.03
CA GLU A 775 -7.86 10.43 38.02
C GLU A 775 -9.08 11.18 37.53
N GLU A 776 -9.21 11.40 36.22
CA GLU A 776 -10.32 12.20 35.69
C GLU A 776 -11.50 11.39 35.22
N TYR A 777 -11.26 10.19 34.67
CA TYR A 777 -12.31 9.40 34.04
C TYR A 777 -12.68 8.13 34.82
N PHE A 778 -11.93 7.79 35.88
CA PHE A 778 -12.08 6.55 36.65
C PHE A 778 -11.84 6.75 38.16
N LYS A 779 -12.32 7.86 38.74
CA LYS A 779 -12.12 8.21 40.18
C LYS A 779 -12.51 7.10 41.16
N GLU A 780 -13.64 6.44 40.93
CA GLU A 780 -14.13 5.32 41.76
C GLU A 780 -13.31 4.03 41.60
N ASP A 781 -12.53 3.95 40.51
CA ASP A 781 -11.77 2.80 40.04
C ASP A 781 -10.23 3.04 40.11
N ALA A 782 -9.78 4.16 40.70
CA ALA A 782 -8.41 4.68 40.57
C ALA A 782 -7.30 3.71 41.03
N GLN A 783 -7.64 2.75 41.89
CA GLN A 783 -6.74 1.68 42.35
C GLN A 783 -6.44 0.61 41.27
N LYS A 784 -7.17 0.58 40.14
CA LYS A 784 -6.99 -0.43 39.08
C LYS A 784 -5.76 -0.13 38.22
N GLU A 785 -5.15 -1.19 37.67
CA GLU A 785 -4.05 -1.05 36.69
C GLU A 785 -4.49 -0.22 35.48
N ILE A 786 -3.57 0.57 34.89
CA ILE A 786 -3.91 1.39 33.70
C ILE A 786 -4.44 0.53 32.54
N ASN A 787 -3.96 -0.70 32.43
CA ASN A 787 -4.41 -1.64 31.40
C ASN A 787 -5.89 -2.03 31.54
N ASN A 788 -6.50 -1.83 32.71
CA ASN A 788 -7.94 -2.04 32.93
C ASN A 788 -8.78 -0.78 32.62
N CYS A 789 -8.13 0.35 32.34
CA CYS A 789 -8.78 1.63 32.01
C CYS A 789 -8.68 1.95 30.51
N VAL A 790 -7.74 1.31 29.80
CA VAL A 790 -7.58 1.39 28.34
C VAL A 790 -8.16 0.12 27.69
N GLN A 791 -7.96 -0.06 26.38
CA GLN A 791 -8.49 -1.20 25.65
C GLN A 791 -8.03 -2.55 26.26
N PRO A 792 -8.91 -3.57 26.34
CA PRO A 792 -8.63 -4.82 27.07
C PRO A 792 -7.40 -5.59 26.57
N PHE A 793 -7.06 -5.47 25.28
CA PHE A 793 -5.93 -6.20 24.70
C PHE A 793 -4.56 -5.79 25.26
N TYR A 794 -4.43 -4.63 25.92
CA TYR A 794 -3.20 -4.25 26.60
C TYR A 794 -2.93 -5.10 27.86
N SER A 795 -3.93 -5.83 28.36
CA SER A 795 -3.82 -6.74 29.50
C SER A 795 -3.39 -8.15 29.11
N PHE A 796 -3.41 -8.51 27.81
CA PHE A 796 -3.05 -9.86 27.37
C PHE A 796 -1.59 -10.22 27.72
N PRO A 797 -1.31 -11.50 28.04
CA PRO A 797 0.05 -12.01 28.08
C PRO A 797 0.73 -11.84 26.72
N TYR A 798 2.02 -11.54 26.72
CA TYR A 798 2.77 -11.41 25.48
C TYR A 798 4.19 -11.95 25.63
N ASN A 799 4.75 -12.40 24.51
CA ASN A 799 6.08 -12.98 24.41
C ASN A 799 7.17 -11.94 24.76
N VAL A 800 7.94 -12.21 25.80
CA VAL A 800 9.11 -11.41 26.21
C VAL A 800 10.45 -11.93 25.65
N GLY A 801 10.44 -13.12 25.05
CA GLY A 801 11.57 -13.81 24.44
C GLY A 801 11.70 -13.54 22.94
N ASN A 802 12.07 -14.57 22.18
CA ASN A 802 12.31 -14.45 20.73
C ASN A 802 10.98 -14.51 19.95
N ILE A 803 10.68 -13.44 19.20
CA ILE A 803 9.45 -13.33 18.38
C ILE A 803 9.38 -14.39 17.27
N HIS A 804 10.54 -14.83 16.76
CA HIS A 804 10.61 -15.77 15.64
C HIS A 804 10.59 -17.23 16.08
N LYS A 805 10.88 -17.50 17.35
CA LYS A 805 10.79 -18.82 17.98
C LYS A 805 10.13 -18.68 19.35
N PRO A 806 8.83 -18.33 19.37
CA PRO A 806 8.12 -18.15 20.63
C PRO A 806 8.06 -19.48 21.38
N ASP A 807 8.46 -19.46 22.65
CA ASP A 807 8.24 -20.55 23.60
C ASP A 807 7.02 -20.21 24.46
N GLU A 808 6.18 -21.18 24.80
CA GLU A 808 4.97 -20.94 25.60
C GLU A 808 5.29 -20.30 26.95
N LYS A 809 6.43 -20.66 27.54
CA LYS A 809 6.90 -20.09 28.82
C LYS A 809 7.26 -18.61 28.74
N ASP A 810 7.45 -18.05 27.54
CA ASP A 810 7.86 -16.66 27.35
C ASP A 810 6.65 -15.70 27.27
N PHE A 811 5.42 -16.23 27.21
CA PHE A 811 4.20 -15.42 27.22
C PHE A 811 3.76 -15.12 28.64
N LEU A 812 4.22 -14.00 29.18
CA LEU A 812 4.08 -13.71 30.60
C LEU A 812 2.96 -12.69 30.85
N PRO A 813 2.15 -12.84 31.92
CA PRO A 813 1.21 -11.83 32.39
C PRO A 813 1.94 -10.65 33.06
N SER A 814 1.21 -9.55 33.31
CA SER A 814 1.76 -8.28 33.82
C SER A 814 2.65 -8.42 35.06
N GLU A 815 2.20 -9.16 36.07
CA GLU A 815 2.92 -9.31 37.34
C GLU A 815 4.24 -10.11 37.18
N GLU A 816 4.20 -11.21 36.42
CA GLU A 816 5.40 -12.00 36.14
C GLU A 816 6.41 -11.21 35.30
N ARG A 817 5.93 -10.43 34.34
CA ARG A 817 6.77 -9.51 33.55
C ARG A 817 7.48 -8.49 34.45
N LYS A 818 6.78 -7.85 35.39
CA LYS A 818 7.39 -6.86 36.31
C LYS A 818 8.51 -7.50 37.15
N LYS A 819 8.26 -8.69 37.69
CA LYS A 819 9.25 -9.44 38.49
C LYS A 819 10.48 -9.79 37.64
N LEU A 820 10.28 -10.48 36.51
CA LEU A 820 11.37 -10.88 35.63
C LEU A 820 12.15 -9.67 35.08
N TRP A 821 11.47 -8.57 34.78
CA TRP A 821 12.11 -7.35 34.34
C TRP A 821 13.05 -6.78 35.40
N GLY A 822 12.60 -6.75 36.67
CA GLY A 822 13.43 -6.36 37.82
C GLY A 822 14.72 -7.18 37.87
N ASP A 823 14.57 -8.51 37.89
CA ASP A 823 15.68 -9.46 37.96
C ASP A 823 16.67 -9.27 36.78
N LYS A 824 16.15 -9.13 35.56
CA LYS A 824 16.96 -8.94 34.34
C LYS A 824 17.66 -7.58 34.32
N LYS A 825 17.00 -6.52 34.80
CA LYS A 825 17.57 -5.17 34.89
C LYS A 825 18.76 -5.15 35.84
N ASP A 826 18.65 -5.83 36.97
CA ASP A 826 19.75 -5.94 37.94
C ASP A 826 20.87 -6.84 37.41
N LYS A 827 20.53 -8.01 36.84
CA LYS A 827 21.49 -8.93 36.23
C LYS A 827 22.32 -8.27 35.12
N PHE A 828 21.69 -7.50 34.25
CA PHE A 828 22.35 -6.91 33.07
C PHE A 828 22.84 -5.47 33.29
N LYS A 829 22.81 -4.97 34.52
CA LYS A 829 23.36 -3.65 34.87
C LYS A 829 24.84 -3.60 34.49
N GLY A 830 25.20 -2.66 33.61
CA GLY A 830 26.58 -2.51 33.12
C GLY A 830 27.07 -3.56 32.10
N TYR A 831 26.25 -4.55 31.71
CA TYR A 831 26.66 -5.67 30.85
C TYR A 831 27.20 -5.23 29.47
N LYS A 832 26.63 -4.15 28.92
CA LYS A 832 27.06 -3.57 27.63
C LYS A 832 28.55 -3.19 27.58
N ALA A 833 29.10 -2.71 28.69
CA ALA A 833 30.50 -2.33 28.79
C ALA A 833 31.41 -3.56 28.86
N LYS A 834 30.95 -4.60 29.57
CA LYS A 834 31.64 -5.87 29.78
C LYS A 834 31.84 -6.69 28.49
N VAL A 835 30.85 -6.70 27.61
CA VAL A 835 30.87 -7.49 26.34
C VAL A 835 31.70 -6.83 25.24
N LYS A 836 31.87 -5.50 25.25
CA LYS A 836 32.62 -4.77 24.22
C LYS A 836 34.11 -5.10 24.17
N SER A 837 34.66 -5.77 25.19
CA SER A 837 36.09 -5.94 25.42
C SER A 837 36.62 -7.39 25.33
N LYS A 838 35.82 -8.41 25.01
CA LYS A 838 36.27 -9.83 24.98
C LYS A 838 35.71 -10.67 23.83
N LYS A 839 36.44 -11.73 23.44
CA LYS A 839 35.89 -12.88 22.71
C LYS A 839 35.05 -13.70 23.69
N LEU A 840 33.80 -14.01 23.32
CA LEU A 840 32.83 -14.71 24.17
C LEU A 840 33.01 -16.23 24.07
N THR A 841 33.06 -16.91 25.22
CA THR A 841 32.88 -18.37 25.35
C THR A 841 31.44 -18.77 25.03
N ASP A 842 31.15 -20.06 24.83
CA ASP A 842 29.79 -20.50 24.46
C ASP A 842 28.74 -20.18 25.54
N LYS A 843 29.10 -20.28 26.81
CA LYS A 843 28.25 -19.85 27.94
C LYS A 843 27.98 -18.35 27.92
N GLU A 844 28.99 -17.54 27.59
CA GLU A 844 28.84 -16.08 27.48
C GLU A 844 28.08 -15.67 26.20
N LYS A 845 28.14 -16.47 25.12
CA LYS A 845 27.30 -16.26 23.92
C LYS A 845 25.83 -16.44 24.26
N GLU A 846 25.50 -17.45 25.06
CA GLU A 846 24.12 -17.70 25.50
C GLU A 846 23.61 -16.59 26.44
N GLU A 847 24.44 -16.14 27.37
CA GLU A 847 24.09 -15.00 28.22
C GLU A 847 23.94 -13.69 27.42
N TYR A 848 24.78 -13.49 26.40
CA TYR A 848 24.67 -12.36 25.48
C TYR A 848 23.40 -12.42 24.62
N ARG A 849 22.96 -13.61 24.18
CA ARG A 849 21.64 -13.79 23.53
C ARG A 849 20.52 -13.35 24.45
N SER A 850 20.52 -13.80 25.71
CA SER A 850 19.52 -13.40 26.70
C SER A 850 19.52 -11.88 26.97
N TYR A 851 20.69 -11.24 26.94
CA TYR A 851 20.79 -9.78 27.01
C TYR A 851 20.17 -9.08 25.79
N LEU A 852 20.40 -9.60 24.57
CA LEU A 852 19.81 -9.05 23.35
C LEU A 852 18.28 -9.21 23.33
N GLU A 853 17.76 -10.34 23.80
CA GLU A 853 16.33 -10.57 23.99
C GLU A 853 15.73 -9.55 24.98
N PHE A 854 16.39 -9.34 26.14
CA PHE A 854 15.96 -8.32 27.10
C PHE A 854 16.01 -6.90 26.52
N GLN A 855 17.00 -6.57 25.67
CA GLN A 855 17.01 -5.29 24.96
C GLN A 855 15.86 -5.15 23.96
N SER A 856 15.53 -6.23 23.25
CA SER A 856 14.39 -6.27 22.34
C SER A 856 13.08 -6.05 23.08
N TRP A 857 12.87 -6.76 24.19
CA TRP A 857 11.72 -6.56 25.08
C TRP A 857 11.67 -5.13 25.64
N ASN A 858 12.79 -4.56 26.09
CA ASN A 858 12.81 -3.20 26.60
C ASN A 858 12.46 -2.14 25.54
N LYS A 859 12.92 -2.34 24.31
CA LYS A 859 12.52 -1.49 23.19
C LYS A 859 11.02 -1.60 22.92
N PHE A 860 10.47 -2.82 22.95
CA PHE A 860 9.05 -3.08 22.77
C PHE A 860 8.19 -2.41 23.86
N GLU A 861 8.55 -2.53 25.14
CA GLU A 861 7.84 -1.87 26.25
C GLU A 861 7.79 -0.35 26.11
N ARG A 862 8.87 0.26 25.61
CA ARG A 862 8.91 1.69 25.33
C ARG A 862 7.97 2.08 24.19
N GLU A 863 7.92 1.26 23.13
CA GLU A 863 7.03 1.45 21.99
C GLU A 863 5.56 1.28 22.42
N LEU A 864 5.25 0.19 23.12
CA LEU A 864 3.90 -0.12 23.61
C LEU A 864 3.35 0.98 24.52
N ARG A 865 4.19 1.53 25.41
CA ARG A 865 3.80 2.66 26.28
C ARG A 865 3.51 3.93 25.50
N LEU A 866 4.29 4.22 24.44
CA LEU A 866 4.03 5.36 23.58
C LEU A 866 2.68 5.20 22.89
N VAL A 867 2.43 4.04 22.29
CA VAL A 867 1.18 3.75 21.57
C VAL A 867 -0.02 3.79 22.50
N ARG A 868 0.06 3.19 23.70
CA ARG A 868 -1.01 3.27 24.69
C ARG A 868 -1.33 4.72 25.10
N ASN A 869 -0.32 5.56 25.27
CA ASN A 869 -0.56 6.97 25.61
C ASN A 869 -1.10 7.77 24.42
N GLN A 870 -0.73 7.42 23.19
CA GLN A 870 -1.35 7.96 21.98
C GLN A 870 -2.81 7.54 21.88
N ASP A 871 -3.16 6.31 22.25
CA ASP A 871 -4.55 5.83 22.30
C ASP A 871 -5.38 6.62 23.31
N ILE A 872 -4.84 6.84 24.51
CA ILE A 872 -5.48 7.70 25.52
C ILE A 872 -5.76 9.09 24.97
N VAL A 873 -4.76 9.75 24.36
CA VAL A 873 -4.95 11.10 23.84
C VAL A 873 -5.88 11.10 22.62
N THR A 874 -5.82 10.09 21.75
CA THR A 874 -6.77 9.94 20.63
C THR A 874 -8.19 9.79 21.14
N TRP A 875 -8.39 9.02 22.21
CA TRP A 875 -9.68 8.87 22.86
C TRP A 875 -10.20 10.21 23.41
N LEU A 876 -9.33 11.02 24.04
CA LEU A 876 -9.71 12.37 24.48
C LEU A 876 -10.10 13.28 23.31
N LEU A 877 -9.48 13.14 22.13
CA LEU A 877 -9.92 13.85 20.93
C LEU A 877 -11.27 13.36 20.42
N CYS A 878 -11.53 12.06 20.49
CA CYS A 878 -12.82 11.49 20.13
C CYS A 878 -13.92 12.06 21.04
N THR A 879 -13.72 12.07 22.36
CA THR A 879 -14.72 12.61 23.31
C THR A 879 -15.02 14.08 23.03
N GLU A 880 -13.97 14.88 22.78
CA GLU A 880 -14.13 16.30 22.41
C GLU A 880 -14.93 16.50 21.13
N LEU A 881 -14.72 15.66 20.11
CA LEU A 881 -15.53 15.73 18.88
C LEU A 881 -16.96 15.26 19.13
N ILE A 882 -17.16 14.19 19.90
CA ILE A 882 -18.49 13.68 20.24
C ILE A 882 -19.33 14.76 20.92
N ASP A 883 -18.75 15.54 21.84
CA ASP A 883 -19.47 16.61 22.53
C ASP A 883 -19.76 17.83 21.64
N LYS A 884 -18.92 18.09 20.63
CA LYS A 884 -19.11 19.18 19.66
C LYS A 884 -20.11 18.84 18.55
N LEU A 885 -20.18 17.58 18.14
CA LEU A 885 -20.91 17.12 16.97
C LEU A 885 -22.40 16.88 17.30
N LYS A 886 -23.26 17.85 16.96
CA LYS A 886 -24.72 17.66 16.84
C LYS A 886 -25.06 17.06 15.47
N VAL A 887 -24.71 15.80 15.25
CA VAL A 887 -24.88 15.17 13.93
C VAL A 887 -26.21 14.43 13.86
N GLU A 888 -27.05 14.79 12.89
CA GLU A 888 -28.26 14.03 12.55
C GLU A 888 -27.88 12.58 12.18
N GLY A 889 -28.46 11.60 12.87
CA GLY A 889 -28.21 10.17 12.64
C GLY A 889 -27.16 9.51 13.53
N LEU A 890 -26.38 10.27 14.31
CA LEU A 890 -25.47 9.73 15.33
C LEU A 890 -26.13 9.77 16.71
N ASN A 891 -26.27 8.61 17.37
CA ASN A 891 -26.77 8.55 18.75
C ASN A 891 -25.68 9.04 19.73
N VAL A 892 -25.55 10.36 19.85
CA VAL A 892 -24.56 11.04 20.69
C VAL A 892 -24.68 10.60 22.16
N GLU A 893 -25.90 10.38 22.66
CA GLU A 893 -26.14 9.92 24.04
C GLU A 893 -25.54 8.54 24.32
N GLU A 894 -25.58 7.64 23.33
CA GLU A 894 -24.91 6.34 23.45
C GLU A 894 -23.38 6.49 23.37
N LEU A 895 -22.86 7.37 22.51
CA LEU A 895 -21.41 7.63 22.38
C LEU A 895 -20.81 8.24 23.64
N GLN A 896 -21.53 9.13 24.33
CA GLN A 896 -21.09 9.73 25.60
C GLN A 896 -20.94 8.72 26.75
N LYS A 897 -21.64 7.58 26.68
CA LYS A 897 -21.52 6.48 27.65
C LYS A 897 -20.27 5.62 27.42
N LEU A 898 -19.66 5.70 26.25
CA LEU A 898 -18.51 4.88 25.89
C LEU A 898 -17.28 5.28 26.70
N ARG A 899 -16.46 4.30 27.08
CA ARG A 899 -15.12 4.51 27.66
C ARG A 899 -14.09 3.76 26.83
N LEU A 900 -12.83 4.16 26.94
CA LEU A 900 -11.74 3.51 26.20
C LEU A 900 -11.62 2.01 26.51
N LYS A 901 -11.91 1.59 27.75
CA LYS A 901 -11.95 0.18 28.16
C LYS A 901 -13.04 -0.65 27.48
N ASP A 902 -14.09 -0.01 26.95
CA ASP A 902 -15.20 -0.69 26.28
C ASP A 902 -14.90 -0.96 24.79
N ILE A 903 -13.74 -0.50 24.28
CA ILE A 903 -13.25 -0.80 22.94
C ILE A 903 -12.56 -2.17 22.96
N ASP A 904 -13.37 -3.24 23.01
CA ASP A 904 -12.91 -4.62 22.90
C ASP A 904 -12.85 -5.04 21.42
N THR A 905 -11.79 -5.77 21.04
CA THR A 905 -11.57 -6.28 19.70
C THR A 905 -12.22 -7.63 19.45
N ASP A 906 -12.60 -8.33 20.51
CA ASP A 906 -13.23 -9.64 20.42
C ASP A 906 -14.57 -9.55 19.67
N THR A 907 -14.53 -9.92 18.39
CA THR A 907 -15.70 -9.87 17.50
C THR A 907 -16.76 -10.89 17.87
N ALA A 908 -16.44 -11.90 18.70
CA ALA A 908 -17.41 -12.87 19.19
C ALA A 908 -18.30 -12.29 20.30
N LYS A 909 -17.82 -11.27 21.04
CA LYS A 909 -18.60 -10.63 22.10
C LYS A 909 -19.63 -9.66 21.51
N GLN A 910 -20.91 -9.99 21.69
CA GLN A 910 -22.05 -9.15 21.30
C GLN A 910 -22.44 -8.12 22.37
N GLU A 911 -21.49 -7.66 23.19
CA GLU A 911 -21.78 -6.70 24.25
C GLU A 911 -22.31 -5.39 23.67
N LYS A 912 -23.40 -4.87 24.26
CA LYS A 912 -24.07 -3.62 23.83
C LYS A 912 -23.15 -2.40 23.90
N ASN A 913 -22.16 -2.42 24.79
CA ASN A 913 -21.23 -1.30 24.97
C ASN A 913 -20.04 -1.32 23.99
N ASN A 914 -19.81 -2.43 23.28
CA ASN A 914 -18.69 -2.51 22.34
C ASN A 914 -18.95 -1.63 21.11
N ILE A 915 -18.03 -0.71 20.86
CA ILE A 915 -18.08 0.21 19.72
C ILE A 915 -18.14 -0.49 18.36
N LEU A 916 -17.54 -1.68 18.22
CA LEU A 916 -17.59 -2.51 17.01
C LEU A 916 -19.00 -2.95 16.66
N ASN A 917 -19.89 -3.09 17.65
CA ASN A 917 -21.26 -3.53 17.46
C ASN A 917 -22.22 -2.36 17.18
N ARG A 918 -21.74 -1.12 17.27
CA ARG A 918 -22.55 0.07 17.04
C ARG A 918 -22.66 0.37 15.55
N ILE A 919 -23.87 0.75 15.18
CA ILE A 919 -24.28 1.08 13.83
C ILE A 919 -24.13 2.59 13.68
N MET A 920 -23.47 3.04 12.62
CA MET A 920 -23.41 4.46 12.29
C MET A 920 -23.90 4.65 10.86
N PRO A 921 -24.99 5.42 10.65
CA PRO A 921 -25.50 5.65 9.32
C PRO A 921 -24.48 6.46 8.51
N MET A 922 -24.33 6.12 7.24
CA MET A 922 -23.40 6.77 6.33
C MET A 922 -24.01 6.89 4.94
N GLN A 923 -23.78 8.03 4.28
CA GLN A 923 -24.19 8.24 2.89
C GLN A 923 -22.96 8.54 2.04
N LEU A 924 -22.88 7.91 0.86
CA LEU A 924 -21.81 8.12 -0.10
C LEU A 924 -22.35 8.43 -1.51
N PRO A 925 -21.79 9.43 -2.21
CA PRO A 925 -22.20 9.76 -3.58
C PRO A 925 -21.54 8.83 -4.61
N VAL A 926 -22.30 8.50 -5.66
CA VAL A 926 -21.85 7.78 -6.85
C VAL A 926 -22.28 8.55 -8.09
N THR A 927 -21.32 9.20 -8.76
CA THR A 927 -21.57 9.92 -10.00
C THR A 927 -21.61 8.96 -11.19
N VAL A 928 -22.66 9.09 -12.00
CA VAL A 928 -22.85 8.37 -13.26
C VAL A 928 -22.32 9.22 -14.40
N TYR A 929 -21.61 8.59 -15.34
CA TYR A 929 -20.98 9.23 -16.49
C TYR A 929 -21.42 8.56 -17.79
N GLU A 930 -21.32 9.31 -18.90
CA GLU A 930 -21.49 8.75 -20.25
C GLU A 930 -20.42 7.69 -20.57
N ILE A 931 -20.75 6.79 -21.52
CA ILE A 931 -19.79 5.86 -22.11
C ILE A 931 -19.55 6.16 -23.59
N ASP A 932 -18.35 5.92 -24.07
CA ASP A 932 -18.01 5.97 -25.50
C ASP A 932 -18.41 4.69 -26.26
N ASP A 933 -18.19 4.66 -27.58
CA ASP A 933 -18.45 3.48 -28.44
C ASP A 933 -17.63 2.24 -28.03
N SER A 934 -16.53 2.45 -27.31
CA SER A 934 -15.66 1.40 -26.73
C SER A 934 -16.10 0.99 -25.32
N HIS A 935 -17.26 1.48 -24.85
CA HIS A 935 -17.85 1.18 -23.53
C HIS A 935 -16.98 1.68 -22.34
N LYS A 936 -16.17 2.72 -22.56
CA LYS A 936 -15.37 3.37 -21.50
C LYS A 936 -16.09 4.59 -20.94
N ILE A 937 -15.98 4.77 -19.62
CA ILE A 937 -16.52 5.93 -18.91
C ILE A 937 -15.78 7.22 -19.33
N VAL A 938 -16.53 8.22 -19.77
CA VAL A 938 -16.04 9.56 -20.12
C VAL A 938 -16.21 10.49 -18.92
N LYS A 939 -15.16 10.63 -18.10
CA LYS A 939 -15.21 11.38 -16.83
C LYS A 939 -15.59 12.85 -16.97
N ASP A 940 -15.33 13.46 -18.13
CA ASP A 940 -15.65 14.87 -18.39
C ASP A 940 -17.13 15.10 -18.73
N ARG A 941 -17.94 14.04 -18.78
CA ARG A 941 -19.37 14.08 -19.11
C ARG A 941 -20.21 13.39 -18.01
N PRO A 942 -20.35 14.02 -16.83
CA PRO A 942 -21.23 13.51 -15.78
C PRO A 942 -22.70 13.64 -16.21
N LEU A 943 -23.52 12.67 -15.83
CA LEU A 943 -24.96 12.64 -16.07
C LEU A 943 -25.75 13.06 -14.83
N HIS A 944 -25.57 12.35 -13.72
CA HIS A 944 -26.25 12.59 -12.44
C HIS A 944 -25.50 11.90 -11.29
N THR A 945 -25.81 12.24 -10.04
CA THR A 945 -25.22 11.61 -8.84
C THR A 945 -26.29 10.92 -8.01
N VAL A 946 -26.10 9.63 -7.74
CA VAL A 946 -26.96 8.82 -6.85
C VAL A 946 -26.27 8.66 -5.51
N TYR A 947 -27.02 8.70 -4.41
CA TYR A 947 -26.48 8.47 -3.07
C TYR A 947 -26.82 7.06 -2.61
N ILE A 948 -25.83 6.35 -2.07
CA ILE A 948 -26.05 5.09 -1.36
C ILE A 948 -26.02 5.42 0.14
N GLU A 949 -26.98 4.88 0.89
CA GLU A 949 -27.03 4.97 2.34
C GLU A 949 -26.81 3.60 2.98
N GLU A 950 -26.08 3.59 4.07
CA GLU A 950 -25.88 2.44 4.93
C GLU A 950 -26.33 2.81 6.33
N THR A 951 -27.45 2.26 6.81
CA THR A 951 -28.04 2.57 8.13
C THR A 951 -27.88 1.46 9.17
N LYS A 952 -27.30 0.30 8.81
CA LYS A 952 -27.23 -0.93 9.62
C LYS A 952 -25.82 -1.48 9.80
N THR A 953 -24.81 -0.94 9.11
CA THR A 953 -23.44 -1.46 9.18
C THR A 953 -22.74 -1.06 10.47
N LYS A 954 -22.27 -2.10 11.17
CA LYS A 954 -21.32 -2.03 12.27
C LYS A 954 -20.04 -1.29 11.86
N LEU A 955 -19.43 -0.53 12.78
CA LEU A 955 -18.16 0.17 12.55
C LEU A 955 -17.07 -0.71 11.90
N LEU A 956 -17.00 -1.99 12.31
CA LEU A 956 -16.09 -3.00 11.77
C LEU A 956 -16.16 -3.16 10.23
N LYS A 957 -17.33 -2.94 9.63
CA LYS A 957 -17.64 -3.26 8.23
C LYS A 957 -17.74 -2.02 7.32
N GLN A 958 -17.39 -0.83 7.83
CA GLN A 958 -17.48 0.42 7.06
C GLN A 958 -16.50 0.50 5.87
N GLY A 959 -15.37 -0.23 5.91
CA GLY A 959 -14.45 -0.33 4.77
C GLY A 959 -15.15 -0.82 3.49
N ASN A 960 -16.02 -1.82 3.64
CA ASN A 960 -16.79 -2.43 2.53
C ASN A 960 -17.69 -1.39 1.85
N PHE A 961 -18.24 -0.45 2.61
CA PHE A 961 -19.11 0.57 2.06
C PHE A 961 -18.36 1.54 1.14
N LYS A 962 -17.10 1.89 1.48
CA LYS A 962 -16.24 2.71 0.61
C LYS A 962 -15.77 1.98 -0.64
N ALA A 963 -15.56 0.67 -0.55
CA ALA A 963 -15.21 -0.13 -1.72
C ALA A 963 -16.37 -0.18 -2.73
N LEU A 964 -17.59 -0.39 -2.24
CA LEU A 964 -18.79 -0.54 -3.06
C LEU A 964 -18.98 0.61 -4.06
N VAL A 965 -18.78 1.86 -3.64
CA VAL A 965 -18.99 3.04 -4.51
C VAL A 965 -18.06 3.13 -5.72
N LYS A 966 -17.07 2.23 -5.81
CA LYS A 966 -16.14 2.12 -6.93
C LYS A 966 -16.40 0.93 -7.83
N ASP A 967 -17.40 0.12 -7.50
CA ASP A 967 -17.79 -0.96 -8.37
C ASP A 967 -18.26 -0.38 -9.71
N ARG A 968 -17.58 -0.79 -10.78
CA ARG A 968 -17.78 -0.27 -12.14
C ARG A 968 -19.18 -0.59 -12.67
N ARG A 969 -19.84 -1.61 -12.11
CA ARG A 969 -21.21 -1.98 -12.44
C ARG A 969 -22.20 -0.88 -12.07
N LEU A 970 -21.89 -0.07 -11.05
CA LEU A 970 -22.78 0.99 -10.57
C LEU A 970 -23.06 2.06 -11.62
N ASN A 971 -22.09 2.41 -12.48
CA ASN A 971 -22.29 3.41 -13.53
C ASN A 971 -23.43 3.01 -14.49
N GLY A 972 -23.41 1.75 -14.96
CA GLY A 972 -24.48 1.22 -15.81
C GLY A 972 -25.77 0.98 -15.04
N LEU A 973 -25.69 0.41 -13.83
CA LEU A 973 -26.86 0.12 -12.99
C LEU A 973 -27.65 1.40 -12.66
N PHE A 974 -26.97 2.45 -12.21
CA PHE A 974 -27.59 3.72 -11.83
C PHE A 974 -28.05 4.57 -13.01
N SER A 975 -27.72 4.18 -14.25
CA SER A 975 -28.41 4.72 -15.43
C SER A 975 -29.88 4.27 -15.53
N PHE A 976 -30.25 3.19 -14.82
CA PHE A 976 -31.64 2.71 -14.69
C PHE A 976 -32.36 3.24 -13.45
N VAL A 977 -31.78 4.18 -12.71
CA VAL A 977 -32.49 4.90 -11.64
C VAL A 977 -33.28 6.05 -12.27
N ASP A 978 -34.51 6.26 -11.82
CA ASP A 978 -35.33 7.39 -12.24
C ASP A 978 -34.82 8.70 -11.61
N THR A 979 -34.48 9.67 -12.45
CA THR A 979 -33.86 10.95 -12.07
C THR A 979 -34.74 12.16 -12.38
N SER A 980 -36.06 11.95 -12.48
CA SER A 980 -37.04 12.98 -12.82
C SER A 980 -37.06 14.21 -11.88
N SER A 981 -36.39 14.17 -10.72
CA SER A 981 -36.07 15.34 -9.89
C SER A 981 -34.67 15.21 -9.26
N GLU A 982 -33.73 16.09 -9.62
CA GLU A 982 -32.37 16.12 -9.06
C GLU A 982 -32.35 16.43 -7.55
N ALA A 983 -33.33 17.22 -7.08
CA ALA A 983 -33.47 17.56 -5.66
C ALA A 983 -33.80 16.34 -4.79
N GLU A 984 -34.44 15.30 -5.34
CA GLU A 984 -34.79 14.10 -4.57
C GLU A 984 -33.63 13.12 -4.37
N LEU A 985 -32.55 13.21 -5.15
CA LEU A 985 -31.48 12.20 -5.15
C LEU A 985 -30.66 12.18 -3.85
N LYS A 986 -30.48 13.35 -3.21
CA LYS A 986 -29.76 13.48 -1.94
C LYS A 986 -30.66 13.13 -0.75
N ASP A 987 -31.94 13.47 -0.83
CA ASP A 987 -32.91 13.27 0.25
C ASP A 987 -33.52 11.84 0.25
N LYS A 988 -33.34 11.08 -0.85
CA LYS A 988 -33.80 9.68 -1.00
C LYS A 988 -32.67 8.75 -1.46
N PRO A 989 -31.70 8.43 -0.59
CA PRO A 989 -30.61 7.53 -0.94
C PRO A 989 -31.07 6.06 -1.09
N ILE A 990 -30.31 5.27 -1.85
CA ILE A 990 -30.55 3.83 -2.02
C ILE A 990 -29.81 3.06 -0.92
N SER A 991 -30.47 2.12 -0.24
CA SER A 991 -29.82 1.28 0.77
C SER A 991 -28.68 0.42 0.19
N LYS A 992 -27.55 0.33 0.91
CA LYS A 992 -26.41 -0.54 0.57
C LYS A 992 -26.83 -2.01 0.42
N SER A 993 -27.70 -2.52 1.29
CA SER A 993 -28.16 -3.92 1.24
C SER A 993 -28.88 -4.25 -0.07
N VAL A 994 -29.68 -3.30 -0.57
CA VAL A 994 -30.40 -3.40 -1.84
C VAL A 994 -29.44 -3.45 -3.02
N VAL A 995 -28.37 -2.65 -2.98
CA VAL A 995 -27.30 -2.68 -4.00
C VAL A 995 -26.51 -3.99 -3.95
N GLU A 996 -26.09 -4.44 -2.78
CA GLU A 996 -25.33 -5.70 -2.61
C GLU A 996 -26.14 -6.91 -3.10
N TYR A 997 -27.44 -6.96 -2.79
CA TYR A 997 -28.35 -7.99 -3.30
C TYR A 997 -28.41 -7.99 -4.83
N GLU A 998 -28.61 -6.81 -5.45
CA GLU A 998 -28.64 -6.66 -6.90
C GLU A 998 -27.33 -7.14 -7.57
N LEU A 999 -26.18 -6.80 -6.98
CA LEU A 999 -24.87 -7.23 -7.48
C LEU A 999 -24.63 -8.74 -7.30
N GLY A 1000 -25.27 -9.36 -6.30
CA GLY A 1000 -25.30 -10.81 -6.11
C GLY A 1000 -26.15 -11.52 -7.18
N GLU A 1001 -27.35 -11.00 -7.43
CA GLU A 1001 -28.27 -11.52 -8.46
C GLU A 1001 -27.67 -11.39 -9.87
N TYR A 1002 -26.93 -10.32 -10.13
CA TYR A 1002 -26.21 -10.11 -11.38
C TYR A 1002 -25.34 -11.31 -11.79
N GLN A 1003 -24.67 -11.95 -10.84
CA GLN A 1003 -23.77 -13.06 -11.13
C GLN A 1003 -24.52 -14.29 -11.63
N ASN A 1004 -25.67 -14.61 -11.02
CA ASN A 1004 -26.53 -15.70 -11.46
C ASN A 1004 -27.17 -15.36 -12.81
N ALA A 1005 -27.69 -14.14 -12.95
CA ALA A 1005 -28.24 -13.63 -14.20
C ALA A 1005 -27.22 -13.71 -15.34
N ARG A 1006 -25.94 -13.46 -15.08
CA ARG A 1006 -24.86 -13.57 -16.07
C ARG A 1006 -24.68 -14.97 -16.61
N ILE A 1007 -24.66 -15.96 -15.74
CA ILE A 1007 -24.43 -17.35 -16.12
C ILE A 1007 -25.61 -17.86 -16.96
N GLU A 1008 -26.86 -17.60 -16.54
CA GLU A 1008 -28.05 -18.00 -17.29
C GLU A 1008 -28.17 -17.23 -18.63
N THR A 1009 -27.87 -15.94 -18.65
CA THR A 1009 -27.89 -15.15 -19.90
C THR A 1009 -26.90 -15.68 -20.92
N ILE A 1010 -25.68 -16.05 -20.49
CA ILE A 1010 -24.67 -16.66 -21.39
C ILE A 1010 -25.15 -18.02 -21.90
N LYS A 1011 -25.81 -18.82 -21.06
CA LYS A 1011 -26.38 -20.11 -21.45
C LYS A 1011 -27.45 -19.94 -22.55
N ASP A 1012 -28.38 -19.00 -22.38
CA ASP A 1012 -29.40 -18.72 -23.39
C ASP A 1012 -28.78 -18.21 -24.70
N MET A 1013 -27.74 -17.38 -24.61
CA MET A 1013 -27.01 -16.90 -25.79
C MET A 1013 -26.27 -18.02 -26.55
N LEU A 1014 -25.68 -18.98 -25.83
CA LEU A 1014 -25.06 -20.16 -26.43
C LEU A 1014 -26.09 -21.05 -27.12
N LEU A 1015 -27.28 -21.19 -26.54
CA LEU A 1015 -28.40 -21.91 -27.16
C LEU A 1015 -28.87 -21.24 -28.46
N LEU A 1016 -28.94 -19.90 -28.48
CA LEU A 1016 -29.25 -19.15 -29.70
C LEU A 1016 -28.17 -19.35 -30.76
N GLU A 1017 -26.88 -19.26 -30.39
CA GLU A 1017 -25.77 -19.55 -31.31
C GLU A 1017 -25.88 -20.96 -31.90
N GLU A 1018 -26.11 -21.97 -31.06
CA GLU A 1018 -26.28 -23.36 -31.49
C GLU A 1018 -27.40 -23.50 -32.52
N THR A 1019 -28.56 -22.90 -32.24
CA THR A 1019 -29.73 -22.97 -33.11
C THR A 1019 -29.46 -22.34 -34.47
N LEU A 1020 -28.91 -21.12 -34.48
CA LEU A 1020 -28.66 -20.38 -35.71
C LEU A 1020 -27.52 -20.99 -36.53
N ILE A 1021 -26.43 -21.41 -35.90
CA ILE A 1021 -25.26 -21.99 -36.61
C ILE A 1021 -25.61 -23.36 -37.20
N LYS A 1022 -26.41 -24.19 -36.51
CA LYS A 1022 -26.87 -25.48 -37.06
C LYS A 1022 -27.74 -25.29 -38.29
N LYS A 1023 -28.60 -24.27 -38.30
CA LYS A 1023 -29.50 -23.97 -39.42
C LYS A 1023 -28.79 -23.27 -40.59
N TYR A 1024 -27.93 -22.29 -40.28
CA TYR A 1024 -27.27 -21.44 -41.26
C TYR A 1024 -25.74 -21.57 -41.15
N LYS A 1025 -25.18 -22.52 -41.92
CA LYS A 1025 -23.73 -22.82 -41.92
C LYS A 1025 -22.85 -21.66 -42.37
N THR A 1026 -23.40 -20.67 -43.08
CA THR A 1026 -22.69 -19.49 -43.59
C THR A 1026 -22.53 -18.38 -42.54
N LEU A 1027 -23.21 -18.48 -41.40
CA LEU A 1027 -23.14 -17.43 -40.38
C LEU A 1027 -21.76 -17.38 -39.70
N PRO A 1028 -21.25 -16.19 -39.36
CA PRO A 1028 -20.02 -16.04 -38.61
C PRO A 1028 -20.12 -16.70 -37.23
N THR A 1029 -19.19 -17.60 -36.90
CA THR A 1029 -19.23 -18.36 -35.64
C THR A 1029 -18.32 -17.79 -34.53
N ASN A 1030 -17.45 -16.85 -34.88
CA ASN A 1030 -16.42 -16.29 -33.99
C ASN A 1030 -16.84 -15.00 -33.27
N LYS A 1031 -17.97 -14.38 -33.66
CA LYS A 1031 -18.46 -13.12 -33.09
C LYS A 1031 -19.99 -13.08 -33.11
N PHE A 1032 -20.63 -13.12 -31.94
CA PHE A 1032 -22.09 -13.09 -31.81
C PHE A 1032 -22.75 -11.89 -32.46
N LYS A 1033 -22.19 -10.68 -32.28
CA LYS A 1033 -22.69 -9.47 -32.94
C LYS A 1033 -22.70 -9.62 -34.46
N LYS A 1034 -21.68 -10.24 -35.05
CA LYS A 1034 -21.62 -10.49 -36.50
C LYS A 1034 -22.58 -11.60 -36.92
N MET A 1035 -22.71 -12.65 -36.11
CA MET A 1035 -23.68 -13.73 -36.32
C MET A 1035 -25.10 -13.19 -36.39
N LEU A 1036 -25.54 -12.42 -35.39
CA LEU A 1036 -26.89 -11.86 -35.35
C LEU A 1036 -27.13 -10.83 -36.46
N LYS A 1037 -26.13 -10.00 -36.79
CA LYS A 1037 -26.24 -9.07 -37.93
C LYS A 1037 -26.38 -9.82 -39.25
N GLY A 1038 -25.54 -10.82 -39.51
CA GLY A 1038 -25.63 -11.61 -40.73
C GLY A 1038 -26.93 -12.42 -40.82
N TRP A 1039 -27.43 -12.90 -39.69
CA TRP A 1039 -28.75 -13.52 -39.60
C TRP A 1039 -29.87 -12.54 -39.97
N LEU A 1040 -29.84 -11.32 -39.41
CA LEU A 1040 -30.84 -10.29 -39.65
C LEU A 1040 -30.79 -9.74 -41.09
N GLU A 1041 -29.59 -9.58 -41.65
CA GLU A 1041 -29.38 -9.17 -43.04
C GLU A 1041 -30.01 -10.17 -44.03
N GLY A 1042 -30.05 -11.46 -43.67
CA GLY A 1042 -30.69 -12.52 -44.45
C GLY A 1042 -32.22 -12.64 -44.29
N LYS A 1043 -32.86 -11.73 -43.54
CA LYS A 1043 -34.32 -11.67 -43.38
C LYS A 1043 -34.97 -10.67 -44.34
N ASP A 1044 -36.29 -10.76 -44.50
CA ASP A 1044 -37.06 -9.75 -45.24
C ASP A 1044 -37.12 -8.42 -44.47
N GLU A 1045 -37.57 -7.35 -45.13
CA GLU A 1045 -37.61 -6.01 -44.52
C GLU A 1045 -38.59 -5.90 -43.34
N ALA A 1046 -39.66 -6.70 -43.32
CA ALA A 1046 -40.62 -6.73 -42.22
C ALA A 1046 -39.99 -7.33 -40.96
N ASP A 1047 -39.31 -8.47 -41.09
CA ASP A 1047 -38.58 -9.12 -40.00
C ASP A 1047 -37.36 -8.30 -39.58
N LYS A 1048 -36.64 -7.66 -40.51
CA LYS A 1048 -35.56 -6.72 -40.16
C LYS A 1048 -36.06 -5.62 -39.24
N ALA A 1049 -37.13 -4.92 -39.63
CA ALA A 1049 -37.71 -3.87 -38.82
C ALA A 1049 -38.19 -4.39 -37.45
N ARG A 1050 -38.78 -5.58 -37.43
CA ARG A 1050 -39.31 -6.23 -36.21
C ARG A 1050 -38.23 -6.63 -35.22
N PHE A 1051 -37.09 -7.14 -35.69
CA PHE A 1051 -36.03 -7.71 -34.84
C PHE A 1051 -34.80 -6.80 -34.68
N GLN A 1052 -34.74 -5.64 -35.36
CA GLN A 1052 -33.60 -4.72 -35.26
C GLN A 1052 -33.32 -4.31 -33.80
N ASN A 1053 -34.36 -3.98 -33.04
CA ASN A 1053 -34.22 -3.58 -31.64
C ASN A 1053 -33.89 -4.77 -30.74
N ASP A 1054 -34.46 -5.94 -31.02
CA ASP A 1054 -34.16 -7.20 -30.33
C ASP A 1054 -32.67 -7.57 -30.47
N VAL A 1055 -32.11 -7.48 -31.68
CA VAL A 1055 -30.68 -7.71 -31.93
C VAL A 1055 -29.80 -6.69 -31.22
N LYS A 1056 -30.20 -5.41 -31.20
CA LYS A 1056 -29.47 -4.37 -30.44
C LYS A 1056 -29.45 -4.67 -28.95
N LEU A 1057 -30.58 -5.08 -28.37
CA LEU A 1057 -30.70 -5.49 -26.97
C LEU A 1057 -29.75 -6.66 -26.67
N LEU A 1058 -29.83 -7.75 -27.43
CA LEU A 1058 -29.01 -8.95 -27.20
C LEU A 1058 -27.51 -8.66 -27.29
N VAL A 1059 -27.10 -7.81 -28.24
CA VAL A 1059 -25.69 -7.41 -28.37
C VAL A 1059 -25.23 -6.54 -27.20
N ALA A 1060 -26.05 -5.58 -26.78
CA ALA A 1060 -25.73 -4.69 -25.66
C ALA A 1060 -25.61 -5.47 -24.33
N VAL A 1061 -26.60 -6.33 -24.04
CA VAL A 1061 -26.58 -7.20 -22.86
C VAL A 1061 -25.38 -8.14 -22.90
N ARG A 1062 -25.13 -8.83 -24.02
CA ARG A 1062 -23.98 -9.76 -24.13
C ARG A 1062 -22.65 -9.08 -23.86
N ASN A 1063 -22.43 -7.90 -24.45
CA ASN A 1063 -21.19 -7.15 -24.27
C ASN A 1063 -21.02 -6.76 -22.80
N ALA A 1064 -22.05 -6.15 -22.20
CA ALA A 1064 -22.01 -5.69 -20.82
C ALA A 1064 -21.72 -6.85 -19.84
N PHE A 1065 -22.45 -7.97 -19.99
CA PHE A 1065 -22.25 -9.15 -19.16
C PHE A 1065 -20.88 -9.82 -19.36
N SER A 1066 -20.33 -9.79 -20.58
CA SER A 1066 -18.97 -10.28 -20.86
C SER A 1066 -17.89 -9.37 -20.23
N HIS A 1067 -18.19 -8.09 -20.05
CA HIS A 1067 -17.29 -7.09 -19.46
C HIS A 1067 -17.53 -6.88 -17.97
N ASN A 1068 -18.41 -7.69 -17.35
CA ASN A 1068 -18.81 -7.53 -15.96
C ASN A 1068 -19.37 -6.13 -15.64
N GLN A 1069 -20.23 -5.62 -16.51
CA GLN A 1069 -20.87 -4.31 -16.42
C GLN A 1069 -22.38 -4.40 -16.70
N TYR A 1070 -23.12 -3.40 -16.24
CA TYR A 1070 -24.47 -3.16 -16.75
C TYR A 1070 -24.41 -2.36 -18.05
N PRO A 1071 -25.31 -2.62 -19.02
CA PRO A 1071 -25.45 -1.74 -20.18
C PRO A 1071 -25.92 -0.35 -19.73
N MET A 1072 -25.61 0.69 -20.50
CA MET A 1072 -26.22 2.01 -20.24
C MET A 1072 -27.67 2.02 -20.73
N ARG A 1073 -28.56 2.61 -19.95
CA ARG A 1073 -29.97 2.73 -20.30
C ARG A 1073 -30.14 3.52 -21.60
N ASN A 1074 -30.73 2.85 -22.58
CA ASN A 1074 -31.12 3.42 -23.86
C ASN A 1074 -32.65 3.32 -23.99
N ARG A 1075 -33.32 4.46 -24.16
CA ARG A 1075 -34.80 4.55 -24.20
C ARG A 1075 -35.44 3.73 -25.33
N ILE A 1076 -34.69 3.35 -26.35
CA ILE A 1076 -35.20 2.57 -27.49
C ILE A 1076 -34.94 1.07 -27.27
N ALA A 1077 -33.69 0.68 -27.02
CA ALA A 1077 -33.32 -0.74 -26.88
C ALA A 1077 -33.82 -1.36 -25.56
N PHE A 1078 -34.00 -0.55 -24.51
CA PHE A 1078 -34.43 -0.99 -23.18
C PHE A 1078 -35.78 -0.37 -22.78
N ALA A 1079 -36.63 -0.01 -23.74
CA ALA A 1079 -37.93 0.60 -23.48
C ALA A 1079 -38.83 -0.22 -22.53
N ASN A 1080 -38.67 -1.55 -22.55
CA ASN A 1080 -39.44 -2.50 -21.75
C ASN A 1080 -38.75 -2.90 -20.42
N ILE A 1081 -37.64 -2.25 -20.07
CA ILE A 1081 -36.98 -2.41 -18.77
C ILE A 1081 -37.45 -1.26 -17.88
N ASN A 1082 -38.14 -1.60 -16.79
CA ASN A 1082 -38.67 -0.63 -15.86
C ASN A 1082 -37.53 -0.06 -15.00
N PRO A 1083 -37.36 1.28 -14.97
CA PRO A 1083 -36.38 1.93 -14.10
C PRO A 1083 -36.75 1.75 -12.64
N PHE A 1084 -35.74 1.80 -11.78
CA PHE A 1084 -35.95 1.84 -10.34
C PHE A 1084 -36.41 3.24 -9.92
N SER A 1085 -37.57 3.32 -9.27
CA SER A 1085 -38.13 4.59 -8.78
C SER A 1085 -37.78 4.83 -7.31
N LEU A 1086 -37.26 6.03 -7.03
CA LEU A 1086 -36.91 6.47 -5.68
C LEU A 1086 -38.15 6.83 -4.83
N SER A 1087 -39.31 7.07 -5.45
CA SER A 1087 -40.56 7.37 -4.74
C SER A 1087 -41.22 6.14 -4.12
N SER A 1088 -40.88 4.93 -4.59
CA SER A 1088 -41.37 3.64 -4.10
C SER A 1088 -40.48 2.99 -3.04
N ALA A 1089 -39.54 3.74 -2.43
CA ALA A 1089 -38.46 3.26 -1.54
C ALA A 1089 -38.89 2.55 -0.23
N ASN A 1090 -40.14 2.10 -0.12
CA ASN A 1090 -40.57 1.00 0.76
C ASN A 1090 -40.36 -0.38 0.10
N THR A 1091 -39.38 -0.54 -0.79
CA THR A 1091 -39.02 -1.85 -1.36
C THR A 1091 -38.34 -2.69 -0.29
N SER A 1092 -38.90 -3.85 0.04
CA SER A 1092 -38.30 -4.77 1.02
C SER A 1092 -36.88 -5.17 0.60
N GLU A 1093 -35.99 -5.38 1.58
CA GLU A 1093 -34.61 -5.84 1.37
C GLU A 1093 -34.51 -7.14 0.54
N GLU A 1094 -35.63 -7.82 0.32
CA GLU A 1094 -35.75 -9.12 -0.35
C GLU A 1094 -35.80 -9.07 -1.88
N LYS A 1095 -35.85 -7.88 -2.53
CA LYS A 1095 -36.08 -7.78 -3.99
C LYS A 1095 -35.02 -7.04 -4.83
N GLY A 1096 -33.99 -6.45 -4.23
CA GLY A 1096 -32.95 -5.70 -4.97
C GLY A 1096 -33.49 -4.52 -5.80
N LEU A 1097 -32.73 -4.07 -6.80
CA LEU A 1097 -33.21 -3.08 -7.79
C LEU A 1097 -34.01 -3.76 -8.92
N GLY A 1098 -33.82 -5.07 -9.11
CA GLY A 1098 -34.53 -5.89 -10.08
C GLY A 1098 -34.06 -5.72 -11.52
N ILE A 1099 -32.92 -5.07 -11.77
CA ILE A 1099 -32.45 -4.75 -13.13
C ILE A 1099 -31.80 -5.98 -13.77
N ALA A 1100 -30.93 -6.70 -13.06
CA ALA A 1100 -30.29 -7.94 -13.53
C ALA A 1100 -31.31 -8.98 -13.98
N ASN A 1101 -32.35 -9.21 -13.16
CA ASN A 1101 -33.40 -10.17 -13.45
C ASN A 1101 -34.25 -9.74 -14.65
N GLN A 1102 -34.62 -8.44 -14.75
CA GLN A 1102 -35.31 -7.93 -15.94
C GLN A 1102 -34.46 -8.09 -17.23
N LEU A 1103 -33.15 -7.82 -17.18
CA LEU A 1103 -32.26 -8.01 -18.32
C LEU A 1103 -32.16 -9.48 -18.74
N LYS A 1104 -32.05 -10.40 -17.77
CA LYS A 1104 -32.05 -11.85 -17.99
C LYS A 1104 -33.36 -12.32 -18.62
N ASP A 1105 -34.49 -12.00 -18.01
CA ASP A 1105 -35.81 -12.47 -18.45
C ASP A 1105 -36.15 -11.91 -19.83
N LYS A 1106 -35.85 -10.63 -20.09
CA LYS A 1106 -36.09 -10.03 -21.40
C LYS A 1106 -35.17 -10.61 -22.48
N THR A 1107 -33.93 -10.92 -22.13
CA THR A 1107 -33.00 -11.60 -23.04
C THR A 1107 -33.53 -12.97 -23.42
N LYS A 1108 -33.99 -13.76 -22.44
CA LYS A 1108 -34.58 -15.07 -22.67
C LYS A 1108 -35.83 -14.98 -23.55
N GLU A 1109 -36.77 -14.09 -23.25
CA GLU A 1109 -37.98 -13.86 -24.07
C GLU A 1109 -37.62 -13.52 -25.52
N THR A 1110 -36.61 -12.65 -25.70
CA THR A 1110 -36.15 -12.23 -27.03
C THR A 1110 -35.52 -13.39 -27.79
N ILE A 1111 -34.72 -14.22 -27.12
CA ILE A 1111 -34.11 -15.42 -27.70
C ILE A 1111 -35.18 -16.44 -28.08
N GLU A 1112 -36.15 -16.70 -27.21
CA GLU A 1112 -37.28 -17.60 -27.48
C GLU A 1112 -38.11 -17.15 -28.68
N LYS A 1113 -38.36 -15.83 -28.79
CA LYS A 1113 -39.06 -15.22 -29.94
C LYS A 1113 -38.29 -15.45 -31.25
N ILE A 1114 -36.97 -15.26 -31.25
CA ILE A 1114 -36.11 -15.54 -32.42
C ILE A 1114 -36.11 -17.04 -32.74
N ILE A 1115 -35.93 -17.92 -31.75
CA ILE A 1115 -35.91 -19.37 -31.97
C ILE A 1115 -37.27 -19.85 -32.52
N LYS A 1116 -38.39 -19.29 -32.05
CA LYS A 1116 -39.74 -19.68 -32.49
C LYS A 1116 -39.97 -19.44 -33.98
N ILE A 1117 -39.48 -18.34 -34.54
CA ILE A 1117 -39.58 -18.06 -35.99
C ILE A 1117 -38.60 -18.91 -36.82
N GLU A 1118 -37.56 -19.44 -36.18
CA GLU A 1118 -36.60 -20.32 -36.84
C GLU A 1118 -37.01 -21.79 -36.85
N LYS A 1119 -38.00 -22.19 -36.05
CA LYS A 1119 -38.59 -23.54 -36.12
C LYS A 1119 -39.34 -23.70 -37.45
N PRO A 1120 -39.26 -24.87 -38.11
CA PRO A 1120 -40.06 -25.11 -39.31
C PRO A 1120 -41.54 -24.98 -38.98
N ILE A 1121 -42.31 -24.37 -39.90
CA ILE A 1121 -43.76 -24.51 -39.90
C ILE A 1121 -44.01 -26.00 -40.17
N GLU A 1122 -44.52 -26.73 -39.19
CA GLU A 1122 -45.15 -28.03 -39.46
C GLU A 1122 -46.32 -27.73 -40.40
N THR A 1123 -46.12 -27.95 -41.69
CA THR A 1123 -47.22 -28.08 -42.63
C THR A 1123 -48.00 -29.30 -42.17
N LYS A 1124 -49.16 -29.05 -41.53
CA LYS A 1124 -50.22 -30.04 -41.45
C LYS A 1124 -50.69 -30.31 -42.88
N GLU A 1125 -50.18 -31.38 -43.46
CA GLU A 1125 -50.91 -32.16 -44.45
C GLU A 1125 -51.70 -33.25 -43.74
#